data_AF-A0A1Q3EPV6-F1
#
_entry.id   AF-A0A1Q3EPV6-F1
#
_cell.length_a   1.000
_cell.length_b   1.000
_cell.length_c   1.000
_cell.angle_alpha   90.00
_cell.angle_beta   90.00
_cell.angle_gamma   90.00
#
_symmetry.space_group_name_H-M   'P 1'
#
loop_
_entity.id
_entity.type
_entity.pdbx_description
1 polymer ?
#
loop_
_entity_poly.entity_id
_entity_poly.type
_entity_poly.pdbx_seq_one_letter_code
_entity_poly.pdbx_strand_id
1 'polypeptide(L)'
;MDHTIPSVQGGDRNCFSSSYCLSKKVSPSKKLQRSVTVSPISENTEEEETDEDATSDFNVLRLDLQLGPNSTVTSLVSQLEKSSIANLLDERIAASLSHVDKLRLRVEDTSSKVLVTGDLNAGKSTFVNALLRREVMPVDQQPCTTAFCEVHDAAENQGVEEVHIISQGVTYDVNNESTFTRASLSELEDIVGENEDHERILKLYLADTRTPSESLLNNGVVDISLIDAPGLNRDSLKTTALFARQEEIDVVVFVVSAENHFTLSAREFLTNASKEKAYLFIVVNKFEQIKNKEKCRRLVLEQIRQLSPRTHENADDLVHFVDSAAALQPYTANPTFDDLESSLRSFVLVKRSKSKLHPVSTYLNNLLGDIELLAGANSIVANAELDQARESLAQVKPVLERMKNGRESLEEGLETLEEEGASSASSSSKATLTQALERVGQGKLGVDKPLIPLPSYPGILGVWDYARDVRKALLASLDAAVALAEDEVRNITSAGVDRIKELGEEHLPVGVERNRRVFMPEAMFSTIRKASKGPTKSRKSLTVVAGGVHGLGIGLAQRSEMLETTFFDLFDVQHQFWLHFSDGESDNASKEDETTAPTVLGLASVGVGALTMVGGQAVGAKGLIEGIIRVTDLFGNETVRKWAAPVLGAVTIGMTAYLILELPASIPKTVGRRIRASVVHLHAEDQISFVDAHTSRISLPWKNVEKRSKLRRRLQRKPSGQWNGLENLEGKSLVFAQDLGVPLTWREFSNSRLLAERISIAEDAINTILPQLDTSNAQFDGIGYWQSGNVFSAMANFDHLAGTTTYETQVINGLNTAFSLYSNFDQYGWWATAAYYGYRAYGDENLLSMAIATWTHVSQYVISTADASSGTQPNKDFPIAGTCFGESMAGGVFWRPTVDDTGINSITTGLSAFLAETTGDTTYTNAAILSAEWIQNLQINADGIVLDTVDGADCTRSPATWLFTYNSGKYLEGLSVLKDVTGNSAWTTLMTDIAAVAIKSSAWEGSNGIITEGASPTANNDGVGFKAIFIRGLDEVSVRSSDNSALQILIHSYNDVQYNALLELADNGTSYSSSWTGPPQGFTTWGQLAALDVMVTAINTNSP
;
A
#
# COMPACT_ATOMS: atom_id res chain seq x y z
N MET A 1 77.82 15.26 -11.47
CA MET A 1 78.63 16.19 -10.64
C MET A 1 77.67 17.24 -10.13
N ASP A 2 76.76 16.86 -9.24
CA ASP A 2 77.01 16.72 -7.79
C ASP A 2 77.70 17.95 -7.22
N HIS A 3 76.94 18.78 -6.50
CA HIS A 3 77.34 19.36 -5.23
C HIS A 3 76.08 19.77 -4.46
N THR A 4 75.49 18.87 -3.67
CA THR A 4 75.79 18.57 -2.25
C THR A 4 75.44 19.70 -1.28
N ILE A 5 74.29 19.50 -0.64
CA ILE A 5 73.88 20.05 0.66
C ILE A 5 74.60 19.25 1.78
N PRO A 6 75.07 19.91 2.86
CA PRO A 6 75.18 19.31 4.19
C PRO A 6 74.33 20.10 5.21
N SER A 7 73.34 19.46 5.86
CA SER A 7 73.41 18.79 7.18
C SER A 7 73.13 19.78 8.34
N VAL A 8 72.42 19.48 9.45
CA VAL A 8 71.81 18.25 9.98
C VAL A 8 70.97 18.61 11.23
N GLN A 9 69.99 17.74 11.56
CA GLN A 9 69.37 17.42 12.87
C GLN A 9 68.32 18.33 13.52
N GLY A 10 67.10 17.78 13.61
CA GLY A 10 66.60 17.23 14.88
C GLY A 10 65.23 17.72 15.35
N GLY A 11 64.26 16.80 15.46
CA GLY A 11 63.16 16.89 16.43
C GLY A 11 61.73 16.89 15.86
N ASP A 12 61.06 15.74 16.04
CA ASP A 12 59.64 15.55 16.32
C ASP A 12 58.57 16.01 15.31
N ARG A 13 58.04 15.01 14.59
CA ARG A 13 56.68 15.02 14.04
C ARG A 13 55.69 14.82 15.19
N ASN A 14 54.83 15.80 15.42
CA ASN A 14 53.55 15.60 16.10
C ASN A 14 52.46 16.43 15.41
N CYS A 15 51.31 15.79 15.28
CA CYS A 15 50.08 16.28 14.68
C CYS A 15 49.68 17.68 15.21
N PHE A 16 49.27 18.57 14.31
CA PHE A 16 48.47 19.74 14.67
C PHE A 16 47.05 19.59 14.14
N SER A 17 46.20 19.07 15.01
CA SER A 17 44.81 19.48 15.15
C SER A 17 44.76 20.95 15.58
N SER A 18 43.87 21.74 14.98
CA SER A 18 43.43 23.02 15.54
C SER A 18 42.11 23.44 14.91
N SER A 19 41.02 23.01 15.56
CA SER A 19 39.71 23.64 15.51
C SER A 19 39.81 25.15 15.79
N TYR A 20 39.28 25.99 14.92
CA TYR A 20 38.90 27.36 15.27
C TYR A 20 37.39 27.51 15.22
N CYS A 21 36.82 27.61 16.42
CA CYS A 21 35.47 28.08 16.68
C CYS A 21 35.30 29.52 16.17
N LEU A 22 34.23 29.76 15.41
CA LEU A 22 33.56 31.06 15.38
C LEU A 22 32.13 30.89 15.88
N SER A 23 31.99 30.89 17.20
CA SER A 23 30.72 31.20 17.86
C SER A 23 30.48 32.70 17.70
N LYS A 24 29.46 33.10 16.95
CA LYS A 24 28.80 34.40 17.14
C LYS A 24 27.42 34.13 17.72
N LYS A 25 27.32 34.33 19.05
CA LYS A 25 26.07 34.52 19.77
C LYS A 25 25.32 35.71 19.17
N VAL A 26 24.18 35.47 18.55
CA VAL A 26 23.15 36.49 18.38
C VAL A 26 22.20 36.35 19.57
N SER A 27 22.17 37.38 20.41
CA SER A 27 21.23 37.49 21.55
C SER A 27 19.91 38.10 21.06
N PRO A 28 18.78 37.78 21.70
CA PRO A 28 17.46 38.06 21.16
C PRO A 28 17.07 39.52 21.42
N SER A 29 16.65 40.25 20.39
CA SER A 29 15.99 41.54 20.58
C SER A 29 14.65 41.61 19.88
N LYS A 30 13.63 41.71 20.75
CA LYS A 30 12.32 42.36 20.58
C LYS A 30 11.31 41.74 19.59
N LYS A 31 10.37 41.02 20.22
CA LYS A 31 8.99 40.80 19.79
C LYS A 31 8.42 41.95 18.95
N LEU A 32 7.96 41.65 17.75
CA LEU A 32 6.92 42.38 17.06
C LEU A 32 5.75 41.41 16.84
N GLN A 33 4.80 41.43 17.79
CA GLN A 33 3.43 41.01 17.51
C GLN A 33 2.85 42.04 16.54
N ARG A 34 2.33 41.60 15.39
CA ARG A 34 1.34 42.39 14.66
C ARG A 34 0.21 41.48 14.19
N SER A 35 -0.90 41.65 14.91
CA SER A 35 -2.25 41.31 14.50
C SER A 35 -2.52 41.89 13.12
N VAL A 36 -2.99 41.06 12.20
CA VAL A 36 -3.60 41.50 10.95
C VAL A 36 -5.04 41.88 11.28
N THR A 37 -5.32 43.18 11.32
CA THR A 37 -6.68 43.72 11.24
C THR A 37 -6.77 44.52 9.94
N VAL A 38 -7.70 44.14 9.08
CA VAL A 38 -8.04 44.78 7.80
C VAL A 38 -8.70 46.15 8.04
N SER A 39 -8.34 47.19 7.27
CA SER A 39 -9.20 48.32 6.78
C SER A 39 -8.38 49.53 6.29
N PRO A 40 -8.92 50.45 5.45
CA PRO A 40 -8.37 50.74 4.11
C PRO A 40 -7.86 52.20 3.89
N ILE A 41 -7.18 52.39 2.74
CA ILE A 41 -7.00 53.57 1.86
C ILE A 41 -7.09 54.98 2.51
N SER A 42 -6.02 55.80 2.37
CA SER A 42 -6.00 57.07 1.59
C SER A 42 -4.77 57.94 1.93
N GLU A 43 -4.33 58.69 0.91
CA GLU A 43 -3.63 60.00 0.90
C GLU A 43 -2.13 60.07 0.58
N ASN A 44 -1.89 60.92 -0.44
CA ASN A 44 -0.65 61.28 -1.10
C ASN A 44 0.31 62.05 -0.21
N THR A 45 1.61 61.81 -0.36
CA THR A 45 2.62 62.88 -0.26
C THR A 45 3.88 62.51 -1.04
N GLU A 46 4.55 63.55 -1.54
CA GLU A 46 5.55 63.60 -2.60
C GLU A 46 6.93 63.01 -2.25
N GLU A 47 7.66 62.70 -3.32
CA GLU A 47 9.00 62.13 -3.54
C GLU A 47 10.13 62.49 -2.54
N GLU A 48 10.87 61.46 -2.11
CA GLU A 48 12.34 61.48 -2.04
C GLU A 48 12.86 60.14 -2.61
N GLU A 49 13.62 60.23 -3.71
CA GLU A 49 14.28 59.11 -4.39
C GLU A 49 15.42 58.54 -3.52
N THR A 50 15.26 57.29 -3.07
CA THR A 50 16.39 56.43 -2.72
C THR A 50 16.22 55.10 -3.44
N ASP A 51 17.20 54.76 -4.28
CA ASP A 51 17.37 53.50 -5.02
C ASP A 51 17.30 52.25 -4.11
N GLU A 52 16.09 51.80 -3.75
CA GLU A 52 15.81 50.48 -3.17
C GLU A 52 14.59 49.83 -3.86
N ASP A 53 14.56 49.82 -5.19
CA ASP A 53 13.63 48.99 -5.98
C ASP A 53 14.39 47.86 -6.68
N ALA A 54 15.02 46.99 -5.89
CA ALA A 54 15.30 45.62 -6.31
C ALA A 54 14.06 44.78 -5.93
N THR A 55 13.03 44.87 -6.76
CA THR A 55 11.80 44.09 -6.64
C THR A 55 12.12 42.60 -6.49
N SER A 56 11.54 41.96 -5.46
CA SER A 56 11.63 40.54 -5.09
C SER A 56 10.98 39.61 -6.12
N ASP A 57 11.50 39.63 -7.34
CA ASP A 57 10.90 39.02 -8.50
C ASP A 57 11.87 37.97 -9.06
N PHE A 58 11.36 36.81 -9.51
CA PHE A 58 12.18 35.79 -10.14
C PHE A 58 12.99 36.40 -11.31
N ASN A 59 14.20 35.92 -11.58
CA ASN A 59 15.04 36.41 -12.67
C ASN A 59 15.03 35.47 -13.88
N VAL A 60 15.15 34.17 -13.62
CA VAL A 60 15.20 33.07 -14.60
C VAL A 60 13.85 32.35 -14.63
N LEU A 61 13.30 32.02 -13.46
CA LEU A 61 12.05 31.26 -13.32
C LEU A 61 10.79 32.15 -13.44
N ARG A 62 10.86 33.23 -14.22
CA ARG A 62 9.70 34.11 -14.45
C ARG A 62 8.61 33.39 -15.24
N LEU A 63 7.39 33.50 -14.73
CA LEU A 63 6.19 33.03 -15.41
C LEU A 63 5.72 34.10 -16.42
N ASP A 64 6.26 34.06 -17.63
CA ASP A 64 5.75 34.89 -18.74
C ASP A 64 4.39 34.36 -19.21
N LEU A 65 3.32 34.85 -18.59
CA LEU A 65 1.96 34.70 -19.08
C LEU A 65 1.75 35.79 -20.15
N GLN A 66 1.69 35.43 -21.43
CA GLN A 66 1.29 36.35 -22.49
C GLN A 66 -0.16 36.79 -22.24
N LEU A 67 -0.32 37.98 -21.66
CA LEU A 67 -1.62 38.56 -21.37
C LEU A 67 -1.73 39.90 -22.09
N GLY A 68 -2.93 40.19 -22.59
CA GLY A 68 -3.27 41.46 -23.22
C GLY A 68 -3.00 42.66 -22.30
N PRO A 69 -3.02 43.88 -22.85
CA PRO A 69 -2.24 45.03 -22.36
C PRO A 69 -2.55 45.58 -20.95
N ASN A 70 -3.39 44.94 -20.12
CA ASN A 70 -3.87 45.51 -18.84
C ASN A 70 -3.93 44.55 -17.63
N SER A 71 -3.17 43.46 -17.56
CA SER A 71 -3.13 42.62 -16.33
C SER A 71 -1.71 42.43 -15.78
N THR A 72 -1.47 42.90 -14.55
CA THR A 72 -0.22 42.70 -13.80
C THR A 72 -0.11 41.26 -13.31
N VAL A 73 0.96 40.58 -13.73
CA VAL A 73 1.27 39.15 -13.52
C VAL A 73 1.14 38.71 -12.05
N THR A 74 1.55 39.56 -11.11
CA THR A 74 1.57 39.26 -9.66
C THR A 74 0.18 39.02 -9.06
N SER A 75 -0.87 39.67 -9.60
CA SER A 75 -2.24 39.51 -9.10
C SER A 75 -2.89 38.18 -9.52
N LEU A 76 -2.53 37.67 -10.70
CA LEU A 76 -3.06 36.42 -11.25
C LEU A 76 -2.42 35.19 -10.59
N VAL A 77 -1.12 35.26 -10.25
CA VAL A 77 -0.43 34.18 -9.52
C VAL A 77 -1.09 33.92 -8.14
N SER A 78 -1.64 34.95 -7.49
CA SER A 78 -2.39 34.77 -6.23
C SER A 78 -3.79 34.16 -6.40
N GLN A 79 -4.30 34.09 -7.63
CA GLN A 79 -5.62 33.55 -7.97
C GLN A 79 -5.56 32.16 -8.61
N LEU A 80 -4.36 31.71 -9.00
CA LEU A 80 -4.14 30.38 -9.56
C LEU A 80 -4.06 29.33 -8.44
N GLU A 81 -4.66 28.17 -8.68
CA GLU A 81 -4.55 27.03 -7.77
C GLU A 81 -3.09 26.53 -7.68
N LYS A 82 -2.69 26.03 -6.49
CA LYS A 82 -1.31 25.55 -6.22
C LYS A 82 -0.79 24.58 -7.30
N SER A 83 -1.66 23.71 -7.83
CA SER A 83 -1.35 22.74 -8.89
C SER A 83 -1.01 23.38 -10.24
N SER A 84 -1.67 24.48 -10.60
CA SER A 84 -1.43 25.17 -11.87
C SER A 84 -0.11 25.94 -11.84
N ILE A 85 0.23 26.52 -10.68
CA ILE A 85 1.51 27.18 -10.47
C ILE A 85 2.65 26.16 -10.49
N ALA A 86 2.46 24.99 -9.89
CA ALA A 86 3.44 23.90 -9.90
C ALA A 86 3.76 23.45 -11.33
N ASN A 87 2.74 23.13 -12.15
CA ASN A 87 2.95 22.70 -13.54
C ASN A 87 3.70 23.77 -14.37
N LEU A 88 3.34 25.04 -14.20
CA LEU A 88 4.00 26.14 -14.93
C LEU A 88 5.46 26.34 -14.47
N LEU A 89 5.76 26.12 -13.19
CA LEU A 89 7.12 26.15 -12.67
C LEU A 89 7.93 24.95 -13.15
N ASP A 90 7.34 23.75 -13.20
CA ASP A 90 8.00 22.53 -13.69
C ASP A 90 8.46 22.68 -15.15
N GLU A 91 7.61 23.22 -16.02
CA GLU A 91 7.99 23.52 -17.41
C GLU A 91 9.19 24.49 -17.48
N ARG A 92 9.22 25.50 -16.59
CA ARG A 92 10.32 26.48 -16.55
C ARG A 92 11.61 25.90 -15.98
N ILE A 93 11.50 25.01 -15.00
CA ILE A 93 12.65 24.30 -14.44
C ILE A 93 13.24 23.37 -15.52
N ALA A 94 12.40 22.62 -16.24
CA ALA A 94 12.86 21.76 -17.34
C ALA A 94 13.58 22.56 -18.44
N ALA A 95 13.03 23.72 -18.84
CA ALA A 95 13.69 24.62 -19.78
C ALA A 95 15.03 25.15 -19.26
N SER A 96 15.09 25.46 -17.96
CA SER A 96 16.32 25.95 -17.31
C SER A 96 17.41 24.88 -17.27
N LEU A 97 17.05 23.61 -17.01
CA LEU A 97 17.98 22.48 -17.06
C LEU A 97 18.55 22.29 -18.46
N SER A 98 17.71 22.30 -19.49
CA SER A 98 18.16 22.22 -20.88
C SER A 98 19.12 23.36 -21.24
N HIS A 99 18.86 24.58 -20.77
CA HIS A 99 19.78 25.70 -20.99
C HIS A 99 21.11 25.52 -20.25
N VAL A 100 21.11 24.98 -19.03
CA VAL A 100 22.35 24.65 -18.29
C VAL A 100 23.19 23.62 -19.03
N ASP A 101 22.59 22.60 -19.64
CA ASP A 101 23.32 21.61 -20.46
C ASP A 101 23.99 22.26 -21.67
N LYS A 102 23.32 23.20 -22.35
CA LYS A 102 23.92 23.95 -23.45
C LYS A 102 25.08 24.83 -22.97
N LEU A 103 24.93 25.52 -21.84
CA LEU A 103 26.01 26.32 -21.25
C LEU A 103 27.20 25.44 -20.86
N ARG A 104 26.97 24.22 -20.37
CA ARG A 104 28.02 23.24 -20.07
C ARG A 104 28.78 22.84 -21.34
N LEU A 105 28.08 22.42 -22.39
CA LEU A 105 28.71 22.06 -23.68
C LEU A 105 29.56 23.21 -24.22
N ARG A 106 29.04 24.45 -24.12
CA ARG A 106 29.80 25.64 -24.48
C ARG A 106 31.07 25.77 -23.66
N VAL A 107 31.03 25.60 -22.34
CA VAL A 107 32.23 25.72 -21.48
C VAL A 107 33.27 24.64 -21.82
N GLU A 108 32.83 23.42 -22.15
CA GLU A 108 33.69 22.29 -22.53
C GLU A 108 34.40 22.50 -23.89
N ASP A 109 33.80 23.24 -24.85
CA ASP A 109 34.38 23.46 -26.19
C ASP A 109 35.73 24.21 -26.14
N THR A 110 36.83 23.60 -26.59
CA THR A 110 38.15 24.25 -26.53
C THR A 110 38.36 25.33 -27.59
N SER A 111 37.50 25.41 -28.61
CA SER A 111 37.51 26.48 -29.61
C SER A 111 36.87 27.77 -29.07
N SER A 112 37.06 28.89 -29.77
CA SER A 112 36.32 30.14 -29.52
C SER A 112 35.66 30.60 -30.80
N LYS A 113 34.33 30.70 -30.78
CA LYS A 113 33.54 31.08 -31.96
C LYS A 113 33.28 32.59 -31.97
N VAL A 114 33.67 33.24 -33.06
CA VAL A 114 33.51 34.70 -33.24
C VAL A 114 32.54 34.96 -34.39
N LEU A 115 31.39 35.58 -34.06
CA LEU A 115 30.37 35.94 -35.05
C LEU A 115 30.62 37.35 -35.58
N VAL A 116 30.75 37.48 -36.89
CA VAL A 116 30.76 38.77 -37.60
C VAL A 116 29.37 39.00 -38.18
N THR A 117 28.67 40.01 -37.67
CA THR A 117 27.31 40.36 -38.11
C THR A 117 27.12 41.87 -38.18
N GLY A 118 25.98 42.32 -38.70
CA GLY A 118 25.69 43.72 -38.94
C GLY A 118 24.81 43.96 -40.16
N ASP A 119 24.51 45.22 -40.39
CA ASP A 119 23.59 45.64 -41.46
C ASP A 119 24.07 45.24 -42.86
N LEU A 120 23.11 45.17 -43.78
CA LEU A 120 23.37 44.90 -45.17
C LEU A 120 24.31 45.99 -45.74
N ASN A 121 25.32 45.59 -46.51
CA ASN A 121 26.36 46.48 -47.06
C ASN A 121 27.22 47.24 -46.02
N ALA A 122 27.27 46.78 -44.77
CA ALA A 122 28.19 47.31 -43.76
C ALA A 122 29.68 46.96 -44.01
N GLY A 123 29.95 46.06 -44.96
CA GLY A 123 31.31 45.58 -45.28
C GLY A 123 31.79 44.43 -44.39
N LYS A 124 30.89 43.50 -44.04
CA LYS A 124 31.16 42.32 -43.20
C LYS A 124 32.16 41.37 -43.85
N SER A 125 31.86 40.87 -45.05
CA SER A 125 32.73 39.95 -45.79
C SER A 125 34.06 40.62 -46.16
N THR A 126 34.06 41.93 -46.46
CA THR A 126 35.30 42.72 -46.63
C THR A 126 36.12 42.78 -45.33
N PHE A 127 35.47 42.88 -44.18
CA PHE A 127 36.14 42.84 -42.88
C PHE A 127 36.71 41.46 -42.56
N VAL A 128 35.99 40.37 -42.84
CA VAL A 128 36.49 39.00 -42.68
C VAL A 128 37.71 38.76 -43.57
N ASN A 129 37.65 39.16 -44.85
CA ASN A 129 38.81 39.08 -45.75
C ASN A 129 40.00 39.89 -45.22
N ALA A 130 39.75 41.08 -44.66
CA ALA A 130 40.82 41.89 -44.07
C ALA A 130 41.46 41.23 -42.84
N LEU A 131 40.68 40.56 -41.97
CA LEU A 131 41.20 39.76 -40.85
C LEU A 131 42.04 38.56 -41.31
N LEU A 132 41.62 37.92 -42.41
CA LEU A 132 42.34 36.81 -43.03
C LEU A 132 43.53 37.27 -43.89
N ARG A 133 43.66 38.58 -44.15
CA ARG A 133 44.62 39.18 -45.11
C ARG A 133 44.59 38.52 -46.49
N ARG A 134 43.46 37.92 -46.86
CA ARG A 134 43.24 37.16 -48.11
C ARG A 134 41.81 37.40 -48.56
N GLU A 135 41.62 37.58 -49.86
CA GLU A 135 40.31 37.74 -50.46
C GLU A 135 39.73 36.36 -50.77
N VAL A 136 38.92 35.83 -49.85
CA VAL A 136 38.29 34.50 -49.95
C VAL A 136 36.78 34.60 -49.93
N MET A 137 36.24 35.39 -48.99
CA MET A 137 34.81 35.63 -48.88
C MET A 137 34.32 36.48 -50.05
N PRO A 138 33.17 36.15 -50.68
CA PRO A 138 32.64 36.94 -51.80
C PRO A 138 32.23 38.34 -51.34
N VAL A 139 32.61 39.37 -52.12
CA VAL A 139 32.31 40.78 -51.86
C VAL A 139 31.66 41.40 -53.10
N ASP A 140 30.36 41.71 -53.05
CA ASP A 140 29.64 42.34 -54.17
C ASP A 140 28.69 43.44 -53.65
N GLN A 141 28.32 44.37 -54.54
CA GLN A 141 27.45 45.53 -54.29
C GLN A 141 25.96 45.16 -54.21
N GLN A 142 25.57 44.03 -54.80
CA GLN A 142 24.25 43.41 -54.59
C GLN A 142 24.28 42.57 -53.30
N PRO A 143 23.13 42.23 -52.67
CA PRO A 143 23.10 41.51 -51.39
C PRO A 143 23.66 40.06 -51.52
N CYS A 144 24.97 39.86 -51.43
CA CYS A 144 25.58 38.57 -51.79
C CYS A 144 25.82 37.59 -50.64
N THR A 145 25.44 37.90 -49.40
CA THR A 145 25.54 36.96 -48.27
C THR A 145 24.18 36.36 -47.94
N THR A 146 23.83 35.25 -48.61
CA THR A 146 22.67 34.40 -48.28
C THR A 146 23.04 33.18 -47.45
N ALA A 147 24.31 32.74 -47.50
CA ALA A 147 24.84 31.58 -46.79
C ALA A 147 25.58 31.98 -45.50
N PHE A 148 25.60 31.08 -44.51
CA PHE A 148 26.44 31.19 -43.32
C PHE A 148 27.79 30.54 -43.61
N CYS A 149 28.87 31.30 -43.48
CA CYS A 149 30.23 30.82 -43.74
C CYS A 149 31.03 30.78 -42.44
N GLU A 150 31.44 29.59 -42.03
CA GLU A 150 32.28 29.36 -40.85
C GLU A 150 33.69 29.01 -41.31
N VAL A 151 34.65 29.88 -41.00
CA VAL A 151 36.06 29.73 -41.35
C VAL A 151 36.80 29.04 -40.20
N HIS A 152 37.45 27.94 -40.54
CA HIS A 152 38.27 27.09 -39.69
C HIS A 152 39.71 27.06 -40.18
N ASP A 153 40.63 26.71 -39.28
CA ASP A 153 42.03 26.47 -39.66
C ASP A 153 42.15 25.13 -40.41
N ALA A 154 42.92 25.11 -41.50
CA ALA A 154 43.10 23.91 -42.31
C ALA A 154 43.72 22.73 -41.51
N ALA A 155 44.40 22.98 -40.39
CA ALA A 155 44.91 21.91 -39.52
C ALA A 155 43.79 20.99 -38.98
N GLU A 156 42.58 21.52 -38.77
CA GLU A 156 41.40 20.75 -38.37
C GLU A 156 40.97 19.74 -39.46
N ASN A 157 41.36 19.98 -40.71
CA ASN A 157 41.08 19.14 -41.87
C ASN A 157 42.38 18.59 -42.50
N GLN A 158 43.28 18.08 -41.65
CA GLN A 158 44.54 17.43 -42.09
C GLN A 158 45.46 18.34 -42.94
N GLY A 159 45.30 19.66 -42.83
CA GLY A 159 46.05 20.67 -43.60
C GLY A 159 45.51 20.93 -45.01
N VAL A 160 44.30 20.45 -45.35
CA VAL A 160 43.70 20.60 -46.69
C VAL A 160 42.79 21.83 -46.73
N GLU A 161 43.02 22.71 -47.71
CA GLU A 161 42.13 23.84 -47.99
C GLU A 161 40.95 23.42 -48.87
N GLU A 162 39.73 23.45 -48.33
CA GLU A 162 38.50 23.13 -49.07
C GLU A 162 37.24 23.69 -48.38
N VAL A 163 36.10 23.63 -49.07
CA VAL A 163 34.78 24.03 -48.58
C VAL A 163 33.91 22.81 -48.36
N HIS A 164 33.35 22.68 -47.17
CA HIS A 164 32.38 21.65 -46.81
C HIS A 164 30.97 22.24 -46.80
N ILE A 165 30.11 21.74 -47.69
CA ILE A 165 28.70 22.11 -47.79
C ILE A 165 27.90 21.11 -46.94
N ILE A 166 27.33 21.56 -45.83
CA ILE A 166 26.63 20.67 -44.89
C ILE A 166 25.30 20.17 -45.50
N SER A 167 25.05 18.86 -45.41
CA SER A 167 23.81 18.22 -45.84
C SER A 167 22.64 18.60 -44.92
N GLN A 168 21.46 18.89 -45.49
CA GLN A 168 20.29 19.34 -44.72
C GLN A 168 19.84 18.30 -43.69
N GLY A 169 19.66 18.74 -42.44
CA GLY A 169 19.10 17.92 -41.35
C GLY A 169 20.08 16.94 -40.69
N VAL A 170 21.38 17.04 -40.98
CA VAL A 170 22.41 16.13 -40.45
C VAL A 170 23.44 16.92 -39.62
N THR A 171 23.86 16.36 -38.48
CA THR A 171 24.95 16.93 -37.67
C THR A 171 26.28 16.73 -38.38
N TYR A 172 27.02 17.82 -38.57
CA TYR A 172 28.32 17.80 -39.27
C TYR A 172 29.39 17.05 -38.48
N ASP A 173 30.09 16.14 -39.16
CA ASP A 173 31.30 15.49 -38.65
C ASP A 173 32.34 15.43 -39.79
N VAL A 174 33.51 16.02 -39.54
CA VAL A 174 34.63 16.07 -40.50
C VAL A 174 35.10 14.65 -40.90
N ASN A 175 34.94 13.66 -40.02
CA ASN A 175 35.33 12.28 -40.26
C ASN A 175 34.27 11.48 -41.03
N ASN A 176 33.07 12.04 -41.21
CA ASN A 176 31.95 11.37 -41.84
C ASN A 176 31.52 12.09 -43.12
N GLU A 177 32.00 11.57 -44.26
CA GLU A 177 31.73 12.12 -45.61
C GLU A 177 30.24 12.10 -46.01
N SER A 178 29.37 11.37 -45.29
CA SER A 178 27.93 11.42 -45.55
C SER A 178 27.26 12.71 -45.07
N THR A 179 27.93 13.47 -44.20
CA THR A 179 27.38 14.68 -43.56
C THR A 179 27.61 15.95 -44.37
N PHE A 180 28.48 15.92 -45.39
CA PHE A 180 28.81 17.10 -46.20
C PHE A 180 29.23 16.76 -47.65
N THR A 181 29.22 17.77 -48.52
CA THR A 181 29.79 17.70 -49.88
C THR A 181 31.02 18.61 -49.97
N ARG A 182 32.12 18.13 -50.56
CA ARG A 182 33.36 18.90 -50.76
C ARG A 182 33.27 19.77 -52.02
N ALA A 183 33.76 21.00 -51.92
CA ALA A 183 33.92 21.94 -53.02
C ALA A 183 35.26 22.69 -52.89
N SER A 184 35.76 23.21 -54.01
CA SER A 184 36.99 24.02 -54.03
C SER A 184 36.71 25.46 -53.61
N LEU A 185 37.73 26.16 -53.10
CA LEU A 185 37.62 27.58 -52.75
C LEU A 185 37.25 28.47 -53.94
N SER A 186 37.64 28.10 -55.16
CA SER A 186 37.28 28.82 -56.39
C SER A 186 35.80 28.73 -56.74
N GLU A 187 35.09 27.70 -56.29
CA GLU A 187 33.66 27.51 -56.55
C GLU A 187 32.80 28.22 -55.51
N LEU A 188 33.39 28.80 -54.46
CA LEU A 188 32.67 29.42 -53.35
C LEU A 188 31.76 30.57 -53.82
N GLU A 189 32.23 31.41 -54.74
CA GLU A 189 31.48 32.55 -55.25
C GLU A 189 30.22 32.09 -56.01
N ASP A 190 30.35 31.05 -56.83
CA ASP A 190 29.24 30.45 -57.56
C ASP A 190 28.26 29.75 -56.61
N ILE A 191 28.75 29.01 -55.60
CA ILE A 191 27.91 28.31 -54.61
C ILE A 191 27.09 29.30 -53.79
N VAL A 192 27.69 30.41 -53.34
CA VAL A 192 26.96 31.43 -52.58
C VAL A 192 25.95 32.15 -53.47
N GLY A 193 26.28 32.38 -54.75
CA GLY A 193 25.39 32.99 -55.74
C GLY A 193 24.18 32.13 -56.15
N GLU A 194 24.35 30.80 -56.27
CA GLU A 194 23.27 29.87 -56.65
C GLU A 194 22.30 29.55 -55.50
N ASN A 195 22.70 29.76 -54.24
CA ASN A 195 21.92 29.43 -53.05
C ASN A 195 21.09 30.60 -52.49
N GLU A 196 20.47 31.44 -53.33
CA GLU A 196 19.65 32.55 -52.83
C GLU A 196 18.44 32.10 -51.97
N ASP A 197 17.89 30.91 -52.27
CA ASP A 197 16.64 30.39 -51.70
C ASP A 197 16.81 29.32 -50.59
N HIS A 198 18.03 28.82 -50.34
CA HIS A 198 18.26 27.74 -49.37
C HIS A 198 19.31 28.13 -48.31
N GLU A 199 18.94 28.03 -47.04
CA GLU A 199 19.87 28.19 -45.93
C GLU A 199 20.83 27.00 -45.87
N ARG A 200 22.06 27.21 -46.35
CA ARG A 200 23.15 26.24 -46.22
C ARG A 200 24.28 26.84 -45.40
N ILE A 201 24.85 26.01 -44.54
CA ILE A 201 26.03 26.33 -43.74
C ILE A 201 27.23 25.79 -44.49
N LEU A 202 28.20 26.65 -44.71
CA LEU A 202 29.45 26.36 -45.39
C LEU A 202 30.57 26.41 -44.37
N LYS A 203 31.31 25.32 -44.20
CA LYS A 203 32.54 25.30 -43.41
C LYS A 203 33.73 25.42 -44.35
N LEU A 204 34.55 26.45 -44.18
CA LEU A 204 35.72 26.73 -44.99
C LEU A 204 36.97 26.41 -44.19
N TYR A 205 37.82 25.54 -44.73
CA TYR A 205 39.12 25.23 -44.13
C TYR A 205 40.21 26.01 -44.86
N LEU A 206 40.88 26.92 -44.17
CA LEU A 206 41.90 27.82 -44.75
C LEU A 206 43.21 27.71 -43.99
N ALA A 207 44.34 27.70 -44.70
CA ALA A 207 45.65 27.76 -44.09
C ALA A 207 46.07 29.22 -43.88
N ASP A 208 46.26 29.64 -42.62
CA ASP A 208 46.91 30.93 -42.34
C ASP A 208 48.43 30.76 -42.52
N THR A 209 49.00 31.47 -43.49
CA THR A 209 50.44 31.39 -43.81
C THR A 209 51.32 32.21 -42.86
N ARG A 210 50.72 32.97 -41.94
CA ARG A 210 51.42 33.77 -40.92
C ARG A 210 51.97 32.88 -39.82
N THR A 211 52.91 33.42 -39.03
CA THR A 211 53.40 32.71 -37.85
C THR A 211 52.25 32.49 -36.85
N PRO A 212 52.22 31.40 -36.06
CA PRO A 212 51.15 31.17 -35.08
C PRO A 212 50.91 32.39 -34.17
N SER A 213 51.99 33.09 -33.77
CA SER A 213 51.93 34.33 -32.98
C SER A 213 51.17 35.50 -33.63
N GLU A 214 51.02 35.48 -34.95
CA GLU A 214 50.37 36.52 -35.76
C GLU A 214 49.04 36.05 -36.38
N SER A 215 48.81 34.73 -36.46
CA SER A 215 47.57 34.14 -36.93
C SER A 215 46.43 34.38 -35.95
N LEU A 216 45.26 34.74 -36.48
CA LEU A 216 44.03 34.83 -35.69
C LEU A 216 43.34 33.48 -35.57
N LEU A 217 43.45 32.59 -36.57
CA LEU A 217 42.76 31.29 -36.59
C LEU A 217 43.43 30.26 -35.68
N ASN A 218 44.76 30.25 -35.65
CA ASN A 218 45.54 29.27 -34.90
C ASN A 218 46.84 29.88 -34.35
N ASN A 219 46.89 30.09 -33.03
CA ASN A 219 48.08 30.56 -32.30
C ASN A 219 48.72 29.46 -31.43
N GLY A 220 48.39 28.19 -31.69
CA GLY A 220 48.92 27.03 -30.98
C GLY A 220 48.46 26.86 -29.52
N VAL A 221 47.55 27.71 -29.03
CA VAL A 221 46.99 27.65 -27.66
C VAL A 221 45.46 27.53 -27.65
N VAL A 222 44.78 28.22 -28.58
CA VAL A 222 43.31 28.19 -28.74
C VAL A 222 42.99 28.33 -30.22
N ASP A 223 42.04 27.55 -30.70
CA ASP A 223 41.51 27.62 -32.06
C ASP A 223 40.36 28.63 -32.13
N ILE A 224 40.35 29.48 -33.15
CA ILE A 224 39.33 30.51 -33.36
C ILE A 224 38.60 30.24 -34.66
N SER A 225 37.27 30.09 -34.59
CA SER A 225 36.42 29.96 -35.77
C SER A 225 35.70 31.27 -36.04
N LEU A 226 35.83 31.81 -37.26
CA LEU A 226 35.19 33.06 -37.68
C LEU A 226 33.90 32.76 -38.45
N ILE A 227 32.77 33.30 -38.02
CA ILE A 227 31.48 33.11 -38.68
C ILE A 227 31.09 34.41 -39.39
N ASP A 228 31.07 34.43 -40.72
CA ASP A 228 30.46 35.51 -41.51
C ASP A 228 28.97 35.22 -41.69
N ALA A 229 28.13 36.13 -41.20
CA ALA A 229 26.69 35.96 -41.18
C ALA A 229 25.96 36.91 -42.16
N PRO A 230 24.79 36.50 -42.68
CA PRO A 230 23.98 37.34 -43.56
C PRO A 230 23.55 38.66 -42.90
N GLY A 231 23.28 39.68 -43.71
CA GLY A 231 22.84 40.99 -43.22
C GLY A 231 21.44 40.99 -42.59
N LEU A 232 21.26 41.71 -41.48
CA LEU A 232 20.05 41.72 -40.63
C LEU A 232 18.76 42.31 -41.27
N ASN A 233 18.80 42.82 -42.51
CA ASN A 233 17.69 43.58 -43.13
C ASN A 233 16.97 42.86 -44.29
N ARG A 234 17.19 41.55 -44.51
CA ARG A 234 16.64 40.83 -45.68
C ARG A 234 15.43 39.94 -45.35
N ASP A 235 15.38 39.28 -44.18
CA ASP A 235 14.33 38.30 -43.83
C ASP A 235 14.19 38.07 -42.30
N SER A 236 12.96 37.99 -41.77
CA SER A 236 12.71 37.73 -40.34
C SER A 236 13.12 36.31 -39.93
N LEU A 237 13.05 35.35 -40.86
CA LEU A 237 13.46 33.96 -40.61
C LEU A 237 14.99 33.84 -40.44
N LYS A 238 15.76 34.49 -41.32
CA LYS A 238 17.25 34.52 -41.23
C LYS A 238 17.75 35.21 -39.97
N THR A 239 17.05 36.26 -39.55
CA THR A 239 17.34 36.97 -38.30
C THR A 239 17.09 36.04 -37.10
N THR A 240 16.03 35.23 -37.14
CA THR A 240 15.69 34.24 -36.11
C THR A 240 16.73 33.11 -36.01
N ALA A 241 17.23 32.61 -37.15
CA ALA A 241 18.31 31.61 -37.17
C ALA A 241 19.62 32.15 -36.56
N LEU A 242 19.92 33.44 -36.78
CA LEU A 242 21.07 34.12 -36.20
C LEU A 242 20.92 34.33 -34.68
N PHE A 243 19.70 34.60 -34.20
CA PHE A 243 19.36 34.63 -32.77
C PHE A 243 19.47 33.25 -32.11
N ALA A 244 19.01 32.18 -32.77
CA ALA A 244 19.04 30.82 -32.23
C ALA A 244 20.46 30.27 -31.96
N ARG A 245 21.48 30.82 -32.63
CA ARG A 245 22.89 30.43 -32.47
C ARG A 245 23.70 31.32 -31.53
N GLN A 246 23.08 32.35 -30.94
CA GLN A 246 23.77 33.25 -30.01
C GLN A 246 24.35 32.50 -28.80
N GLU A 247 23.67 31.42 -28.38
CA GLU A 247 24.07 30.56 -27.25
C GLU A 247 25.45 29.90 -27.47
N GLU A 248 25.82 29.55 -28.71
CA GLU A 248 27.09 28.86 -29.04
C GLU A 248 28.29 29.80 -29.27
N ILE A 249 28.03 31.10 -29.45
CA ILE A 249 29.06 32.07 -29.88
C ILE A 249 29.72 32.71 -28.66
N ASP A 250 31.04 32.90 -28.67
CA ASP A 250 31.75 33.55 -27.55
C ASP A 250 31.87 35.06 -27.70
N VAL A 251 32.11 35.53 -28.93
CA VAL A 251 32.30 36.96 -29.21
C VAL A 251 31.45 37.37 -30.41
N VAL A 252 30.76 38.50 -30.27
CA VAL A 252 29.99 39.12 -31.36
C VAL A 252 30.73 40.37 -31.81
N VAL A 253 31.13 40.38 -33.08
CA VAL A 253 31.70 41.52 -33.80
C VAL A 253 30.60 42.12 -34.68
N PHE A 254 30.10 43.29 -34.27
CA PHE A 254 29.06 44.02 -34.96
C PHE A 254 29.65 45.09 -35.88
N VAL A 255 29.55 44.88 -37.18
CA VAL A 255 30.07 45.80 -38.21
C VAL A 255 28.99 46.82 -38.58
N VAL A 256 29.31 48.10 -38.40
CA VAL A 256 28.44 49.23 -38.69
C VAL A 256 29.07 50.04 -39.82
N SER A 257 28.28 50.41 -40.83
CA SER A 257 28.75 51.40 -41.80
C SER A 257 28.73 52.79 -41.16
N ALA A 258 29.86 53.50 -41.23
CA ALA A 258 29.97 54.88 -40.76
C ALA A 258 28.99 55.85 -41.46
N GLU A 259 28.53 55.49 -42.67
CA GLU A 259 27.57 56.30 -43.45
C GLU A 259 26.14 56.12 -42.93
N ASN A 260 25.74 54.89 -42.63
CA ASN A 260 24.35 54.52 -42.38
C ASN A 260 23.93 54.55 -40.89
N HIS A 261 24.88 54.64 -39.95
CA HIS A 261 24.62 54.53 -38.49
C HIS A 261 23.89 53.20 -38.13
N PHE A 262 23.43 53.04 -36.88
CA PHE A 262 22.65 51.85 -36.47
C PHE A 262 21.20 51.90 -36.99
N THR A 263 20.81 50.92 -37.81
CA THR A 263 19.40 50.76 -38.24
C THR A 263 18.51 50.20 -37.12
N LEU A 264 17.19 50.15 -37.33
CA LEU A 264 16.26 49.58 -36.34
C LEU A 264 16.56 48.11 -36.03
N SER A 265 16.80 47.29 -37.07
CA SER A 265 17.14 45.87 -36.94
C SER A 265 18.47 45.68 -36.21
N ALA A 266 19.46 46.54 -36.47
CA ALA A 266 20.72 46.55 -35.74
C ALA A 266 20.51 46.86 -34.25
N ARG A 267 19.64 47.82 -33.91
CA ARG A 267 19.32 48.17 -32.52
C ARG A 267 18.63 47.02 -31.79
N GLU A 268 17.64 46.39 -32.41
CA GLU A 268 16.94 45.22 -31.84
C GLU A 268 17.91 44.05 -31.59
N PHE A 269 18.77 43.76 -32.57
CA PHE A 269 19.80 42.74 -32.42
C PHE A 269 20.75 43.03 -31.25
N LEU A 270 21.28 44.25 -31.18
CA LEU A 270 22.23 44.65 -30.13
C LEU A 270 21.58 44.65 -28.74
N THR A 271 20.34 45.13 -28.62
CA THR A 271 19.61 45.11 -27.34
C THR A 271 19.42 43.67 -26.85
N ASN A 272 19.06 42.73 -27.71
CA ASN A 272 18.94 41.33 -27.33
C ASN A 272 20.29 40.69 -27.00
N ALA A 273 21.30 40.87 -27.88
CA ALA A 273 22.63 40.33 -27.66
C ALA A 273 23.30 40.87 -26.38
N SER A 274 23.02 42.12 -26.00
CA SER A 274 23.55 42.74 -24.77
C SER A 274 22.99 42.14 -23.47
N LYS A 275 21.80 41.52 -23.51
CA LYS A 275 21.22 40.83 -22.34
C LYS A 275 21.98 39.56 -22.02
N GLU A 276 22.39 38.83 -23.05
CA GLU A 276 23.08 37.54 -22.92
C GLU A 276 24.60 37.72 -22.81
N LYS A 277 25.16 38.69 -23.54
CA LYS A 277 26.60 38.97 -23.61
C LYS A 277 26.90 40.37 -23.14
N ALA A 278 27.59 40.46 -22.01
CA ALA A 278 27.96 41.72 -21.39
C ALA A 278 28.89 42.61 -22.25
N TYR A 279 29.60 42.05 -23.22
CA TYR A 279 30.58 42.76 -24.04
C TYR A 279 30.38 42.44 -25.52
N LEU A 280 30.09 43.46 -26.31
CA LEU A 280 29.97 43.42 -27.77
C LEU A 280 31.14 44.19 -28.39
N PHE A 281 31.73 43.66 -29.46
CA PHE A 281 32.82 44.29 -30.19
C PHE A 281 32.23 45.03 -31.41
N ILE A 282 32.48 46.34 -31.54
CA ILE A 282 31.82 47.18 -32.55
C ILE A 282 32.86 47.74 -33.51
N VAL A 283 32.67 47.46 -34.80
CA VAL A 283 33.57 47.90 -35.88
C VAL A 283 32.83 48.89 -36.76
N VAL A 284 33.21 50.16 -36.68
CA VAL A 284 32.68 51.23 -37.54
C VAL A 284 33.53 51.30 -38.80
N ASN A 285 33.04 50.69 -39.87
CA ASN A 285 33.73 50.53 -41.14
C ASN A 285 33.44 51.69 -42.12
N LYS A 286 34.28 51.84 -43.16
CA LYS A 286 34.26 52.95 -44.14
C LYS A 286 34.51 54.32 -43.50
N PHE A 287 35.21 54.37 -42.37
CA PHE A 287 35.38 55.61 -41.62
C PHE A 287 36.19 56.68 -42.36
N GLU A 288 37.10 56.28 -43.25
CA GLU A 288 37.92 57.22 -44.03
C GLU A 288 37.10 58.04 -45.04
N GLN A 289 35.93 57.54 -45.43
CA GLN A 289 35.01 58.21 -46.35
C GLN A 289 34.23 59.36 -45.68
N ILE A 290 34.28 59.44 -44.34
CA ILE A 290 33.55 60.45 -43.56
C ILE A 290 34.35 61.75 -43.45
N LYS A 291 33.75 62.85 -43.95
CA LYS A 291 34.34 64.19 -43.91
C LYS A 291 34.51 64.75 -42.48
N ASN A 292 33.52 64.53 -41.61
CA ASN A 292 33.55 65.02 -40.22
C ASN A 292 33.64 63.84 -39.24
N LYS A 293 34.87 63.37 -39.03
CA LYS A 293 35.21 62.20 -38.21
C LYS A 293 34.78 62.35 -36.74
N GLU A 294 34.97 63.52 -36.15
CA GLU A 294 34.62 63.78 -34.74
C GLU A 294 33.11 63.71 -34.48
N LYS A 295 32.30 64.31 -35.36
CA LYS A 295 30.84 64.28 -35.23
C LYS A 295 30.31 62.84 -35.33
N CYS A 296 30.83 62.06 -36.28
CA CYS A 296 30.47 60.66 -36.45
C CYS A 296 30.81 59.85 -35.19
N ARG A 297 32.05 59.97 -34.69
CA ARG A 297 32.50 59.26 -33.48
C ARG A 297 31.60 59.52 -32.28
N ARG A 298 31.24 60.79 -32.04
CA ARG A 298 30.35 61.16 -30.93
C ARG A 298 28.94 60.57 -31.07
N LEU A 299 28.36 60.57 -32.28
CA LEU A 299 27.00 60.05 -32.50
C LEU A 299 26.93 58.54 -32.31
N VAL A 300 27.91 57.80 -32.83
CA VAL A 300 27.97 56.34 -32.67
C VAL A 300 28.15 55.98 -31.18
N LEU A 301 29.08 56.63 -30.46
CA LEU A 301 29.30 56.34 -29.04
C LEU A 301 28.05 56.62 -28.19
N GLU A 302 27.32 57.71 -28.47
CA GLU A 302 26.07 57.99 -27.76
C GLU A 302 24.99 56.93 -28.02
N GLN A 303 24.91 56.41 -29.25
CA GLN A 303 24.00 55.31 -29.58
C GLN A 303 24.43 54.01 -28.87
N ILE A 304 25.73 53.72 -28.79
CA ILE A 304 26.26 52.55 -28.07
C ILE A 304 25.95 52.67 -26.58
N ARG A 305 26.07 53.86 -25.98
CA ARG A 305 25.73 54.09 -24.56
C ARG A 305 24.30 53.68 -24.22
N GLN A 306 23.36 53.91 -25.14
CA GLN A 306 21.96 53.53 -24.96
C GLN A 306 21.71 52.04 -25.20
N LEU A 307 22.45 51.41 -26.12
CA LEU A 307 22.22 50.03 -26.54
C LEU A 307 22.99 49.00 -25.70
N SER A 308 24.25 49.30 -25.34
CA SER A 308 25.15 48.46 -24.55
C SER A 308 26.05 49.33 -23.65
N PRO A 309 25.61 49.65 -22.43
CA PRO A 309 26.35 50.50 -21.49
C PRO A 309 27.75 49.97 -21.17
N ARG A 310 27.89 48.66 -20.96
CA ARG A 310 29.17 47.99 -20.64
C ARG A 310 30.17 48.03 -21.80
N THR A 311 29.69 47.97 -23.05
CA THR A 311 30.55 48.19 -24.23
C THR A 311 31.03 49.64 -24.29
N HIS A 312 30.18 50.61 -23.95
CA HIS A 312 30.56 52.02 -23.93
C HIS A 312 31.59 52.34 -22.84
N GLU A 313 31.48 51.76 -21.65
CA GLU A 313 32.47 51.93 -20.56
C GLU A 313 33.87 51.47 -20.97
N ASN A 314 33.97 50.45 -21.83
CA ASN A 314 35.23 49.91 -22.34
C ASN A 314 35.42 50.22 -23.83
N ALA A 315 34.91 51.36 -24.30
CA ALA A 315 34.90 51.69 -25.73
C ALA A 315 36.30 51.76 -26.35
N ASP A 316 37.34 52.09 -25.58
CA ASP A 316 38.72 52.14 -26.07
C ASP A 316 39.23 50.76 -26.53
N ASP A 317 38.75 49.67 -25.91
CA ASP A 317 39.11 48.30 -26.27
C ASP A 317 38.11 47.66 -27.25
N LEU A 318 36.86 48.10 -27.24
CA LEU A 318 35.74 47.40 -27.89
C LEU A 318 35.14 48.11 -29.10
N VAL A 319 35.40 49.41 -29.29
CA VAL A 319 34.80 50.21 -30.36
C VAL A 319 35.91 50.79 -31.25
N HIS A 320 35.95 50.33 -32.49
CA HIS A 320 37.04 50.62 -33.41
C HIS A 320 36.51 51.28 -34.68
N PHE A 321 37.19 52.34 -35.13
CA PHE A 321 36.85 53.07 -36.35
C PHE A 321 37.89 52.76 -37.41
N VAL A 322 37.49 52.05 -38.47
CA VAL A 322 38.41 51.47 -39.45
C VAL A 322 37.92 51.61 -40.89
N ASP A 323 38.79 51.26 -41.81
CA ASP A 323 38.46 51.02 -43.22
C ASP A 323 39.06 49.66 -43.64
N SER A 324 38.21 48.63 -43.65
CA SER A 324 38.63 47.26 -43.96
C SER A 324 39.16 47.11 -45.39
N ALA A 325 38.67 47.92 -46.34
CA ALA A 325 39.11 47.85 -47.73
C ALA A 325 40.56 48.33 -47.89
N ALA A 326 40.98 49.32 -47.09
CA ALA A 326 42.35 49.80 -47.08
C ALA A 326 43.34 48.79 -46.47
N ALA A 327 42.87 47.94 -45.53
CA ALA A 327 43.69 46.95 -44.84
C ALA A 327 44.04 45.70 -45.70
N LEU A 328 43.30 45.47 -46.79
CA LEU A 328 43.53 44.39 -47.75
C LEU A 328 44.69 44.67 -48.72
N GLN A 329 45.18 45.91 -48.79
CA GLN A 329 46.24 46.29 -49.72
C GLN A 329 47.62 45.82 -49.20
N PRO A 330 48.39 45.01 -49.96
CA PRO A 330 49.59 44.30 -49.46
C PRO A 330 50.78 45.16 -48.96
N TYR A 331 50.71 46.49 -49.08
CA TYR A 331 51.86 47.39 -48.84
C TYR A 331 51.52 48.63 -48.01
N THR A 332 50.30 48.74 -47.48
CA THR A 332 49.84 49.89 -46.70
C THR A 332 49.73 49.50 -45.23
N ALA A 333 50.63 50.03 -44.39
CA ALA A 333 50.50 49.91 -42.95
C ALA A 333 49.20 50.61 -42.51
N ASN A 334 48.29 49.86 -41.90
CA ASN A 334 47.02 50.37 -41.40
C ASN A 334 46.99 50.23 -39.87
N PRO A 335 47.62 51.17 -39.13
CA PRO A 335 47.80 51.04 -37.69
C PRO A 335 46.46 50.92 -36.95
N THR A 336 45.40 51.56 -37.45
CA THR A 336 44.07 51.46 -36.86
C THR A 336 43.44 50.07 -37.00
N PHE A 337 43.74 49.35 -38.09
CA PHE A 337 43.26 47.99 -38.27
C PHE A 337 44.12 46.99 -37.47
N ASP A 338 45.42 47.24 -37.36
CA ASP A 338 46.33 46.40 -36.57
C ASP A 338 46.00 46.52 -35.06
N ASP A 339 45.62 47.71 -34.57
CA ASP A 339 45.13 47.94 -33.20
C ASP A 339 43.82 47.18 -32.93
N LEU A 340 42.90 47.19 -33.90
CA LEU A 340 41.65 46.43 -33.87
C LEU A 340 41.92 44.91 -33.80
N GLU A 341 42.77 44.39 -34.68
CA GLU A 341 43.15 42.97 -34.76
C GLU A 341 43.81 42.52 -33.45
N SER A 342 44.71 43.34 -32.90
CA SER A 342 45.35 43.09 -31.60
C SER A 342 44.36 43.10 -30.43
N SER A 343 43.42 44.04 -30.43
CA SER A 343 42.38 44.15 -29.39
C SER A 343 41.40 42.97 -29.44
N LEU A 344 40.97 42.58 -30.64
CA LEU A 344 40.10 41.41 -30.84
C LEU A 344 40.80 40.13 -30.39
N ARG A 345 42.05 39.93 -30.80
CA ARG A 345 42.88 38.78 -30.41
C ARG A 345 43.09 38.73 -28.89
N SER A 346 43.42 39.86 -28.25
CA SER A 346 43.57 39.92 -26.80
C SER A 346 42.25 39.63 -26.09
N PHE A 347 41.12 40.12 -26.61
CA PHE A 347 39.81 39.86 -26.04
C PHE A 347 39.43 38.37 -26.12
N VAL A 348 39.67 37.72 -27.27
CA VAL A 348 39.38 36.30 -27.49
C VAL A 348 40.32 35.40 -26.67
N LEU A 349 41.63 35.69 -26.66
CA LEU A 349 42.64 34.82 -26.05
C LEU A 349 42.87 35.09 -24.56
N VAL A 350 42.99 36.37 -24.15
CA VAL A 350 43.40 36.76 -22.79
C VAL A 350 42.20 37.00 -21.88
N LYS A 351 41.10 37.53 -22.41
CA LYS A 351 39.86 37.76 -21.66
C LYS A 351 38.86 36.60 -21.82
N ARG A 352 39.32 35.39 -22.17
CA ARG A 352 38.49 34.17 -22.36
C ARG A 352 37.65 33.79 -21.15
N SER A 353 38.16 33.97 -19.93
CA SER A 353 37.38 33.75 -18.70
C SER A 353 36.19 34.72 -18.59
N LYS A 354 36.32 35.95 -19.11
CA LYS A 354 35.24 36.94 -19.12
C LYS A 354 34.24 36.70 -20.25
N SER A 355 34.67 36.31 -21.45
CA SER A 355 33.76 36.05 -22.58
C SER A 355 33.00 34.72 -22.42
N LYS A 356 33.64 33.71 -21.82
CA LYS A 356 33.09 32.34 -21.75
C LYS A 356 32.42 32.00 -20.42
N LEU A 357 33.05 32.32 -19.28
CA LEU A 357 32.56 31.90 -17.96
C LEU A 357 31.62 32.93 -17.30
N HIS A 358 31.77 34.22 -17.59
CA HIS A 358 30.96 35.26 -16.95
C HIS A 358 29.46 35.16 -17.27
N PRO A 359 29.02 34.87 -18.52
CA PRO A 359 27.59 34.66 -18.80
C PRO A 359 27.01 33.47 -18.02
N VAL A 360 27.75 32.36 -17.97
CA VAL A 360 27.38 31.16 -17.21
C VAL A 360 27.24 31.48 -15.72
N SER A 361 28.24 32.14 -15.15
CA SER A 361 28.21 32.55 -13.74
C SER A 361 27.03 33.49 -13.45
N THR A 362 26.69 34.39 -14.36
CA THR A 362 25.56 35.31 -14.18
C THR A 362 24.24 34.55 -14.17
N TYR A 363 24.05 33.65 -15.13
CA TYR A 363 22.85 32.80 -15.21
C TYR A 363 22.69 31.92 -13.97
N LEU A 364 23.75 31.22 -13.55
CA LEU A 364 23.71 30.33 -12.38
C LEU A 364 23.47 31.09 -11.07
N ASN A 365 24.04 32.28 -10.89
CA ASN A 365 23.77 33.11 -9.71
C ASN A 365 22.31 33.58 -9.66
N ASN A 366 21.74 33.96 -10.80
CA ASN A 366 20.33 34.35 -10.88
C ASN A 366 19.40 33.16 -10.62
N LEU A 367 19.71 31.99 -11.19
CA LEU A 367 18.95 30.76 -10.95
C LEU A 367 19.03 30.32 -9.47
N LEU A 368 20.21 30.40 -8.86
CA LEU A 368 20.38 30.10 -7.44
C LEU A 368 19.55 31.05 -6.57
N GLY A 369 19.57 32.35 -6.85
CA GLY A 369 18.75 33.34 -6.14
C GLY A 369 17.25 33.04 -6.24
N ASP A 370 16.79 32.62 -7.43
CA ASP A 370 15.40 32.20 -7.65
C ASP A 370 15.02 30.95 -6.84
N ILE A 371 15.92 29.95 -6.78
CA ILE A 371 15.70 28.73 -6.00
C ILE A 371 15.69 29.03 -4.50
N GLU A 372 16.60 29.88 -4.01
CA GLU A 372 16.64 30.31 -2.61
C GLU A 372 15.35 31.03 -2.21
N LEU A 373 14.83 31.90 -3.08
CA LEU A 373 13.56 32.59 -2.86
C LEU A 373 12.39 31.61 -2.77
N LEU A 374 12.31 30.66 -3.71
CA LEU A 374 11.24 29.64 -3.74
C LEU A 374 11.30 28.71 -2.52
N ALA A 375 12.48 28.22 -2.16
CA ALA A 375 12.69 27.38 -0.99
C ALA A 375 12.36 28.12 0.31
N GLY A 376 12.74 29.40 0.42
CA GLY A 376 12.39 30.26 1.54
C GLY A 376 10.88 30.44 1.70
N ALA A 377 10.17 30.71 0.60
CA ALA A 377 8.71 30.83 0.60
C ALA A 377 8.02 29.52 1.01
N ASN A 378 8.45 28.39 0.45
CA ASN A 378 7.92 27.06 0.80
C ASN A 378 8.17 26.71 2.26
N SER A 379 9.34 27.05 2.81
CA SER A 379 9.64 26.84 4.23
C SER A 379 8.70 27.62 5.15
N ILE A 380 8.37 28.88 4.81
CA ILE A 380 7.43 29.69 5.60
C ILE A 380 6.03 29.06 5.59
N VAL A 381 5.55 28.62 4.43
CA VAL A 381 4.23 27.98 4.29
C VAL A 381 4.18 26.66 5.08
N ALA A 382 5.19 25.80 4.93
CA ALA A 382 5.27 24.53 5.65
C ALA A 382 5.32 24.71 7.18
N ASN A 383 6.05 25.72 7.66
CA ASN A 383 6.09 26.04 9.10
C ASN A 383 4.72 26.49 9.62
N ALA A 384 3.97 27.30 8.84
CA ALA A 384 2.63 27.74 9.23
C ALA A 384 1.64 26.56 9.30
N GLU A 385 1.67 25.66 8.31
CA GLU A 385 0.84 24.45 8.29
C GLU A 385 1.18 23.51 9.47
N LEU A 386 2.48 23.36 9.78
CA LEU A 386 2.96 22.57 10.92
C LEU A 386 2.51 23.13 12.27
N ASP A 387 2.53 24.45 12.45
CA ASP A 387 2.04 25.08 13.67
C ASP A 387 0.52 24.89 13.85
N GLN A 388 -0.25 25.00 12.76
CA GLN A 388 -1.69 24.74 12.79
C GLN A 388 -2.01 23.27 13.14
N ALA A 389 -1.26 22.32 12.59
CA ALA A 389 -1.40 20.91 12.91
C ALA A 389 -1.08 20.62 14.39
N ARG A 390 -0.03 21.24 14.93
CA ARG A 390 0.35 21.13 16.36
C ARG A 390 -0.74 21.67 17.28
N GLU A 391 -1.34 22.80 16.94
CA GLU A 391 -2.44 23.38 17.73
C GLU A 391 -3.66 22.46 17.73
N SER A 392 -4.02 21.91 16.56
CA SER A 392 -5.12 20.95 16.42
C SER A 392 -4.86 19.68 17.24
N LEU A 393 -3.64 19.14 17.20
CA LEU A 393 -3.23 17.99 17.99
C LEU A 393 -3.33 18.26 19.50
N ALA A 394 -2.94 19.45 19.95
CA ALA A 394 -3.03 19.83 21.36
C ALA A 394 -4.48 19.88 21.86
N GLN A 395 -5.44 20.21 20.99
CA GLN A 395 -6.87 20.22 21.33
C GLN A 395 -7.49 18.81 21.35
N VAL A 396 -7.15 17.95 20.38
CA VAL A 396 -7.79 16.63 20.20
C VAL A 396 -7.23 15.57 21.16
N LYS A 397 -5.92 15.59 21.44
CA LYS A 397 -5.25 14.61 22.30
C LYS A 397 -5.90 14.39 23.67
N PRO A 398 -6.25 15.43 24.47
CA PRO A 398 -6.87 15.21 25.78
C PRO A 398 -8.28 14.61 25.70
N VAL A 399 -9.01 14.85 24.61
CA VAL A 399 -10.34 14.25 24.39
C VAL A 399 -10.19 12.76 24.09
N LEU A 400 -9.23 12.40 23.22
CA LEU A 400 -8.92 11.01 22.90
C LEU A 400 -8.50 10.20 24.14
N GLU A 401 -7.62 10.76 24.98
CA GLU A 401 -7.17 10.08 26.20
C GLU A 401 -8.33 9.87 27.20
N ARG A 402 -9.23 10.85 27.35
CA ARG A 402 -10.45 10.66 28.17
C ARG A 402 -11.36 9.57 27.60
N MET A 403 -11.49 9.48 26.28
CA MET A 403 -12.31 8.45 25.62
C MET A 403 -11.70 7.06 25.74
N LYS A 404 -10.37 6.92 25.67
CA LYS A 404 -9.67 5.65 25.91
C LYS A 404 -9.90 5.15 27.33
N ASN A 405 -9.68 6.02 28.33
CA ASN A 405 -9.88 5.65 29.73
C ASN A 405 -11.35 5.31 30.04
N GLY A 406 -12.30 6.06 29.48
CA GLY A 406 -13.74 5.78 29.64
C GLY A 406 -14.18 4.48 28.94
N ARG A 407 -13.51 4.07 27.86
CA ARG A 407 -13.81 2.83 27.14
C ARG A 407 -13.43 1.60 27.97
N GLU A 408 -12.24 1.56 28.56
CA GLU A 408 -11.77 0.40 29.33
C GLU A 408 -12.71 0.14 30.53
N SER A 409 -13.04 1.16 31.31
CA SER A 409 -13.96 1.02 32.45
C SER A 409 -15.38 0.63 32.04
N LEU A 410 -15.86 1.11 30.89
CA LEU A 410 -17.16 0.74 30.34
C LEU A 410 -17.18 -0.71 29.83
N GLU A 411 -16.09 -1.19 29.23
CA GLU A 411 -15.93 -2.57 28.75
C GLU A 411 -15.89 -3.55 29.92
N GLU A 412 -15.07 -3.27 30.94
CA GLU A 412 -14.98 -4.08 32.17
C GLU A 412 -16.32 -4.12 32.93
N GLY A 413 -17.01 -2.97 33.03
CA GLY A 413 -18.33 -2.90 33.66
C GLY A 413 -19.41 -3.69 32.92
N LEU A 414 -19.34 -3.74 31.58
CA LEU A 414 -20.27 -4.52 30.77
C LEU A 414 -19.99 -6.03 30.85
N GLU A 415 -18.72 -6.44 30.86
CA GLU A 415 -18.33 -7.84 31.02
C GLU A 415 -18.75 -8.41 32.38
N THR A 416 -18.53 -7.63 33.44
CA THR A 416 -18.95 -8.01 34.80
C THR A 416 -20.47 -8.22 34.88
N LEU A 417 -21.26 -7.32 34.29
CA LEU A 417 -22.72 -7.46 34.23
C LEU A 417 -23.18 -8.66 33.39
N GLU A 418 -22.47 -8.98 32.31
CA GLU A 418 -22.75 -10.14 31.46
C GLU A 418 -22.60 -11.44 32.25
N GLU A 419 -21.46 -11.59 32.93
CA GLU A 419 -21.14 -12.77 33.72
C GLU A 419 -22.08 -12.93 34.93
N GLU A 420 -22.28 -11.87 35.71
CA GLU A 420 -23.16 -11.88 36.89
C GLU A 420 -24.61 -12.21 36.52
N GLY A 421 -25.14 -11.57 35.48
CA GLY A 421 -26.53 -11.77 35.07
C GLY A 421 -26.78 -13.14 34.44
N ALA A 422 -25.83 -13.68 33.67
CA ALA A 422 -25.95 -15.00 33.06
C ALA A 422 -25.86 -16.11 34.13
N SER A 423 -24.92 -15.96 35.07
CA SER A 423 -24.76 -16.86 36.21
C SER A 423 -26.00 -16.85 37.11
N SER A 424 -26.52 -15.65 37.45
CA SER A 424 -27.71 -15.51 38.29
C SER A 424 -28.97 -16.09 37.66
N ALA A 425 -29.21 -15.82 36.36
CA ALA A 425 -30.36 -16.36 35.64
C ALA A 425 -30.32 -17.90 35.54
N SER A 426 -29.12 -18.47 35.35
CA SER A 426 -28.90 -19.92 35.31
C SER A 426 -29.13 -20.57 36.68
N SER A 427 -28.50 -20.02 37.72
CA SER A 427 -28.59 -20.52 39.10
C SER A 427 -30.02 -20.49 39.62
N SER A 428 -30.73 -19.37 39.43
CA SER A 428 -32.13 -19.22 39.89
C SER A 428 -33.08 -20.19 39.18
N SER A 429 -32.94 -20.32 37.86
CA SER A 429 -33.74 -21.28 37.08
C SER A 429 -33.50 -22.72 37.54
N LYS A 430 -32.24 -23.09 37.79
CA LYS A 430 -31.86 -24.42 38.26
C LYS A 430 -32.43 -24.70 39.65
N ALA A 431 -32.34 -23.75 40.58
CA ALA A 431 -32.89 -23.88 41.93
C ALA A 431 -34.41 -24.10 41.92
N THR A 432 -35.14 -23.25 41.19
CA THR A 432 -36.61 -23.30 41.10
C THR A 432 -37.09 -24.61 40.48
N LEU A 433 -36.46 -25.08 39.40
CA LEU A 433 -36.86 -26.32 38.71
C LEU A 433 -36.50 -27.58 39.51
N THR A 434 -35.33 -27.61 40.16
CA THR A 434 -34.96 -28.72 41.06
C THR A 434 -35.93 -28.84 42.22
N GLN A 435 -36.28 -27.72 42.86
CA GLN A 435 -37.24 -27.72 43.97
C GLN A 435 -38.62 -28.21 43.53
N ALA A 436 -39.10 -27.77 42.36
CA ALA A 436 -40.38 -28.23 41.81
C ALA A 436 -40.37 -29.74 41.51
N LEU A 437 -39.27 -30.25 40.95
CA LEU A 437 -39.11 -31.68 40.64
C LEU A 437 -39.06 -32.56 41.90
N GLU A 438 -38.42 -32.08 42.97
CA GLU A 438 -38.42 -32.77 44.28
C GLU A 438 -39.81 -32.83 44.91
N ARG A 439 -40.55 -31.71 44.89
CA ARG A 439 -41.93 -31.65 45.40
C ARG A 439 -42.85 -32.60 44.64
N VAL A 440 -42.72 -32.66 43.31
CA VAL A 440 -43.45 -33.63 42.47
C VAL A 440 -43.04 -35.06 42.80
N GLY A 441 -41.75 -35.33 43.01
CA GLY A 441 -41.27 -36.64 43.47
C GLY A 441 -41.84 -37.10 44.82
N GLN A 442 -42.29 -36.17 45.67
CA GLN A 442 -42.98 -36.44 46.94
C GLN A 442 -44.50 -36.57 46.79
N GLY A 443 -45.04 -36.50 45.57
CA GLY A 443 -46.48 -36.53 45.29
C GLY A 443 -47.22 -35.24 45.62
N LYS A 444 -46.50 -34.12 45.76
CA LYS A 444 -47.06 -32.78 45.96
C LYS A 444 -46.97 -31.98 44.66
N LEU A 445 -47.79 -30.93 44.55
CA LEU A 445 -47.69 -29.98 43.44
C LEU A 445 -46.33 -29.25 43.48
N GLY A 446 -45.71 -29.09 42.31
CA GLY A 446 -44.39 -28.47 42.14
C GLY A 446 -44.35 -26.98 42.50
N VAL A 447 -45.51 -26.32 42.52
CA VAL A 447 -45.69 -24.92 42.90
C VAL A 447 -46.91 -24.77 43.82
N ASP A 448 -46.91 -23.74 44.67
CA ASP A 448 -47.97 -23.52 45.66
C ASP A 448 -49.28 -22.97 45.06
N LYS A 449 -49.24 -22.36 43.87
CA LYS A 449 -50.42 -21.86 43.13
C LYS A 449 -50.56 -22.53 41.75
N PRO A 450 -50.91 -23.81 41.68
CA PRO A 450 -51.09 -24.49 40.40
C PRO A 450 -52.44 -24.13 39.77
N LEU A 451 -52.49 -24.08 38.43
CA LEU A 451 -53.73 -23.91 37.67
C LEU A 451 -54.72 -25.07 37.86
N ILE A 452 -54.23 -26.25 38.28
CA ILE A 452 -55.02 -27.47 38.50
C ILE A 452 -54.75 -27.99 39.93
N PRO A 453 -55.74 -28.05 40.82
CA PRO A 453 -55.57 -28.65 42.14
C PRO A 453 -55.45 -30.18 42.06
N LEU A 454 -54.88 -30.81 43.09
CA LEU A 454 -54.90 -32.28 43.20
C LEU A 454 -56.35 -32.78 43.25
N PRO A 455 -56.73 -33.78 42.43
CA PRO A 455 -58.09 -34.30 42.43
C PRO A 455 -58.43 -35.01 43.75
N SER A 456 -59.71 -35.06 44.10
CA SER A 456 -60.20 -35.85 45.24
C SER A 456 -60.38 -37.31 44.86
N TYR A 457 -60.03 -38.24 45.76
CA TYR A 457 -60.14 -39.68 45.52
C TYR A 457 -61.61 -40.11 45.28
N PRO A 458 -61.96 -40.67 44.10
CA PRO A 458 -63.34 -40.99 43.73
C PRO A 458 -63.82 -42.37 44.22
N GLY A 459 -62.97 -43.14 44.92
CA GLY A 459 -63.24 -44.52 45.33
C GLY A 459 -62.63 -45.58 44.40
N ILE A 460 -62.71 -46.85 44.79
CA ILE A 460 -62.00 -47.97 44.15
C ILE A 460 -62.37 -48.16 42.67
N LEU A 461 -63.63 -47.89 42.29
CA LEU A 461 -64.11 -48.05 40.91
C LEU A 461 -63.54 -46.99 39.93
N GLY A 462 -62.98 -45.88 40.44
CA GLY A 462 -62.43 -44.77 39.65
C GLY A 462 -60.92 -44.56 39.82
N VAL A 463 -60.21 -45.55 40.37
CA VAL A 463 -58.77 -45.47 40.71
C VAL A 463 -57.86 -45.13 39.52
N TRP A 464 -58.18 -45.64 38.33
CA TRP A 464 -57.38 -45.40 37.11
C TRP A 464 -57.52 -43.97 36.60
N ASP A 465 -58.75 -43.43 36.62
CA ASP A 465 -58.99 -42.05 36.25
C ASP A 465 -58.39 -41.08 37.28
N TYR A 466 -58.43 -41.43 38.57
CA TYR A 466 -57.74 -40.70 39.63
C TYR A 466 -56.21 -40.65 39.41
N ALA A 467 -55.56 -41.78 39.09
CA ALA A 467 -54.13 -41.80 38.79
C ALA A 467 -53.77 -40.94 37.57
N ARG A 468 -54.63 -40.93 36.53
CA ARG A 468 -54.47 -40.08 35.34
C ARG A 468 -54.61 -38.60 35.69
N ASP A 469 -55.61 -38.24 36.49
CA ASP A 469 -55.86 -36.85 36.88
C ASP A 469 -54.79 -36.31 37.83
N VAL A 470 -54.28 -37.14 38.75
CA VAL A 470 -53.13 -36.81 39.61
C VAL A 470 -51.87 -36.59 38.77
N ARG A 471 -51.59 -37.47 37.79
CA ARG A 471 -50.48 -37.34 36.84
C ARG A 471 -50.57 -36.03 36.05
N LYS A 472 -51.77 -35.70 35.56
CA LYS A 472 -52.03 -34.43 34.84
C LYS A 472 -51.81 -33.20 35.72
N ALA A 473 -52.29 -33.22 36.98
CA ALA A 473 -52.10 -32.11 37.92
C ALA A 473 -50.62 -31.90 38.28
N LEU A 474 -49.87 -32.99 38.50
CA LEU A 474 -48.44 -32.92 38.79
C LEU A 474 -47.62 -32.41 37.60
N LEU A 475 -47.89 -32.88 36.37
CA LEU A 475 -47.23 -32.37 35.16
C LEU A 475 -47.57 -30.89 34.89
N ALA A 476 -48.83 -30.48 35.10
CA ALA A 476 -49.24 -29.09 34.95
C ALA A 476 -48.56 -28.18 36.00
N SER A 477 -48.26 -28.70 37.18
CA SER A 477 -47.51 -27.97 38.20
C SER A 477 -46.01 -27.80 37.86
N LEU A 478 -45.41 -28.70 37.07
CA LEU A 478 -44.06 -28.52 36.51
C LEU A 478 -44.06 -27.48 35.39
N ASP A 479 -45.07 -27.48 34.51
CA ASP A 479 -45.24 -26.45 33.49
C ASP A 479 -45.36 -25.05 34.13
N ALA A 480 -46.07 -24.95 35.26
CA ALA A 480 -46.17 -23.70 36.03
C ALA A 480 -44.84 -23.30 36.70
N ALA A 481 -44.02 -24.25 37.16
CA ALA A 481 -42.68 -23.97 37.69
C ALA A 481 -41.73 -23.40 36.62
N VAL A 482 -41.83 -23.89 35.39
CA VAL A 482 -41.08 -23.33 34.25
C VAL A 482 -41.50 -21.89 33.96
N ALA A 483 -42.79 -21.57 34.02
CA ALA A 483 -43.28 -20.21 33.85
C ALA A 483 -42.78 -19.26 34.97
N LEU A 484 -42.73 -19.72 36.22
CA LEU A 484 -42.16 -18.94 37.33
C LEU A 484 -40.66 -18.68 37.16
N ALA A 485 -39.90 -19.67 36.69
CA ALA A 485 -38.49 -19.48 36.38
C ALA A 485 -38.27 -18.49 35.23
N GLU A 486 -39.15 -18.47 34.22
CA GLU A 486 -39.14 -17.43 33.17
C GLU A 486 -39.43 -16.03 33.71
N ASP A 487 -40.40 -15.87 34.63
CA ASP A 487 -40.72 -14.59 35.27
C ASP A 487 -39.56 -14.04 36.11
N GLU A 488 -38.88 -14.91 36.84
CA GLU A 488 -37.71 -14.52 37.63
C GLU A 488 -36.57 -14.01 36.74
N VAL A 489 -36.32 -14.68 35.60
CA VAL A 489 -35.33 -14.23 34.63
C VAL A 489 -35.75 -12.94 33.91
N ARG A 490 -37.06 -12.68 33.69
CA ARG A 490 -37.53 -11.36 33.21
C ARG A 490 -37.13 -10.23 34.17
N ASN A 491 -37.21 -10.46 35.48
CA ASN A 491 -36.85 -9.47 36.50
C ASN A 491 -35.34 -9.23 36.55
N ILE A 492 -34.54 -10.30 36.58
CA ILE A 492 -33.07 -10.21 36.49
C ILE A 492 -32.68 -9.43 35.23
N THR A 493 -33.39 -9.69 34.12
CA THR A 493 -33.10 -9.03 32.85
C THR A 493 -33.38 -7.53 32.87
N SER A 494 -34.49 -7.16 33.50
CA SER A 494 -34.90 -5.76 33.62
C SER A 494 -33.89 -4.97 34.45
N ALA A 495 -33.47 -5.51 35.60
CA ALA A 495 -32.47 -4.89 36.46
C ALA A 495 -31.12 -4.71 35.74
N GLY A 496 -30.69 -5.72 34.98
CA GLY A 496 -29.46 -5.64 34.19
C GLY A 496 -29.49 -4.58 33.09
N VAL A 497 -30.62 -4.43 32.38
CA VAL A 497 -30.78 -3.38 31.37
C VAL A 497 -30.72 -1.98 31.98
N ASP A 498 -31.27 -1.79 33.18
CA ASP A 498 -31.20 -0.49 33.85
C ASP A 498 -29.77 -0.17 34.29
N ARG A 499 -29.00 -1.15 34.75
CA ARG A 499 -27.58 -0.96 35.09
C ARG A 499 -26.70 -0.65 33.87
N ILE A 500 -27.01 -1.21 32.70
CA ILE A 500 -26.37 -0.84 31.42
C ILE A 500 -26.64 0.64 31.07
N LYS A 501 -27.83 1.17 31.38
CA LYS A 501 -28.11 2.61 31.16
C LYS A 501 -27.29 3.48 32.11
N GLU A 502 -27.17 3.08 33.37
CA GLU A 502 -26.35 3.79 34.37
C GLU A 502 -24.87 3.86 33.95
N LEU A 503 -24.28 2.73 33.54
CA LEU A 503 -22.91 2.70 33.02
C LEU A 503 -22.70 3.60 31.81
N GLY A 504 -23.71 3.67 30.92
CA GLY A 504 -23.70 4.56 29.77
C GLY A 504 -23.80 6.05 30.14
N GLU A 505 -24.49 6.40 31.22
CA GLU A 505 -24.55 7.79 31.72
C GLU A 505 -23.26 8.24 32.40
N GLU A 506 -22.55 7.31 33.05
CA GLU A 506 -21.31 7.58 33.78
C GLU A 506 -20.08 7.74 32.85
N HIS A 507 -19.97 6.88 31.83
CA HIS A 507 -18.72 6.75 31.06
C HIS A 507 -18.76 7.36 29.65
N LEU A 508 -19.94 7.74 29.12
CA LEU A 508 -20.03 8.38 27.81
C LEU A 508 -19.83 9.90 27.89
N PRO A 509 -19.05 10.50 26.98
CA PRO A 509 -18.83 11.95 26.96
C PRO A 509 -20.09 12.74 26.60
N VAL A 510 -20.13 14.00 27.05
CA VAL A 510 -21.23 14.94 26.81
C VAL A 510 -21.33 15.22 25.30
N GLY A 511 -22.48 14.87 24.68
CA GLY A 511 -22.74 15.09 23.25
C GLY A 511 -22.96 13.82 22.42
N VAL A 512 -22.71 12.62 22.97
CA VAL A 512 -22.97 11.36 22.27
C VAL A 512 -24.46 10.98 22.31
N GLU A 513 -25.00 10.56 21.16
CA GLU A 513 -26.41 10.25 20.99
C GLU A 513 -26.86 9.01 21.80
N ARG A 514 -27.64 9.24 22.86
CA ARG A 514 -28.08 8.22 23.82
C ARG A 514 -29.21 7.34 23.29
N ASN A 515 -29.19 6.06 23.63
CA ASN A 515 -30.19 5.10 23.18
C ASN A 515 -31.54 5.30 23.92
N ARG A 516 -32.62 5.60 23.19
CA ARG A 516 -33.97 5.84 23.74
C ARG A 516 -34.86 4.59 23.83
N ARG A 517 -34.33 3.40 23.56
CA ARG A 517 -35.12 2.15 23.55
C ARG A 517 -35.46 1.70 24.96
N VAL A 518 -36.74 1.37 25.17
CA VAL A 518 -37.27 0.81 26.43
C VAL A 518 -37.29 -0.72 26.29
N PHE A 519 -36.78 -1.42 27.31
CA PHE A 519 -36.86 -2.88 27.36
C PHE A 519 -38.27 -3.31 27.76
N MET A 520 -38.80 -4.34 27.09
CA MET A 520 -40.13 -4.89 27.33
C MET A 520 -40.01 -6.33 27.85
N PRO A 521 -40.13 -6.56 29.17
CA PRO A 521 -39.93 -7.87 29.79
C PRO A 521 -40.92 -8.93 29.27
N GLU A 522 -42.16 -8.52 28.98
CA GLU A 522 -43.23 -9.39 28.47
C GLU A 522 -42.94 -10.00 27.09
N ALA A 523 -42.04 -9.38 26.31
CA ALA A 523 -41.63 -9.92 25.02
C ALA A 523 -40.61 -11.07 25.16
N MET A 524 -39.97 -11.18 26.32
CA MET A 524 -39.02 -12.24 26.65
C MET A 524 -39.79 -13.56 26.81
N PHE A 525 -39.41 -14.57 26.03
CA PHE A 525 -40.08 -15.89 25.95
C PHE A 525 -41.42 -15.94 25.18
N SER A 526 -41.86 -14.85 24.54
CA SER A 526 -43.09 -14.84 23.72
C SER A 526 -42.92 -15.55 22.36
N THR A 527 -43.90 -16.37 21.96
CA THR A 527 -43.90 -17.10 20.67
C THR A 527 -44.64 -16.30 19.59
N ILE A 528 -43.97 -15.31 18.98
CA ILE A 528 -44.57 -14.55 17.88
C ILE A 528 -44.47 -15.36 16.58
N ARG A 529 -45.62 -15.85 16.07
CA ARG A 529 -45.77 -16.35 14.69
C ARG A 529 -45.39 -15.25 13.71
N LYS A 530 -44.29 -15.40 12.96
CA LYS A 530 -44.11 -14.68 11.70
C LYS A 530 -45.06 -15.29 10.67
N ALA A 531 -46.23 -14.68 10.50
CA ALA A 531 -47.13 -14.97 9.38
C ALA A 531 -46.51 -14.43 8.08
N SER A 532 -45.79 -15.27 7.35
CA SER A 532 -45.48 -15.03 5.94
C SER A 532 -46.64 -15.55 5.08
N LYS A 533 -47.20 -14.68 4.24
CA LYS A 533 -48.28 -15.00 3.29
C LYS A 533 -47.70 -15.79 2.10
N GLY A 534 -48.25 -16.97 1.84
CA GLY A 534 -48.09 -17.69 0.57
C GLY A 534 -48.88 -19.01 0.59
N PRO A 535 -49.70 -19.34 -0.42
CA PRO A 535 -50.53 -20.54 -0.39
C PRO A 535 -49.84 -21.69 -1.12
N THR A 536 -49.35 -22.70 -0.41
CA THR A 536 -49.08 -24.03 -0.99
C THR A 536 -49.46 -25.15 -0.03
N LYS A 537 -49.85 -26.26 -0.65
CA LYS A 537 -50.75 -27.31 -0.17
C LYS A 537 -50.15 -28.22 0.90
N SER A 538 -51.01 -28.57 1.87
CA SER A 538 -51.15 -29.89 2.50
C SER A 538 -49.88 -30.72 2.71
N ARG A 539 -49.22 -30.49 3.84
CA ARG A 539 -48.61 -31.55 4.65
C ARG A 539 -49.18 -31.45 6.05
N LYS A 540 -49.64 -32.57 6.62
CA LYS A 540 -50.07 -32.68 8.02
C LYS A 540 -48.92 -32.18 8.89
N SER A 541 -49.04 -30.94 9.36
CA SER A 541 -48.10 -30.32 10.27
C SER A 541 -48.22 -31.02 11.62
N LEU A 542 -47.20 -31.79 12.00
CA LEU A 542 -46.92 -32.00 13.41
C LEU A 542 -46.77 -30.62 14.05
N THR A 543 -47.52 -30.38 15.11
CA THR A 543 -47.36 -29.24 16.01
C THR A 543 -45.94 -29.26 16.57
N VAL A 544 -45.06 -28.43 16.03
CA VAL A 544 -43.76 -28.12 16.64
C VAL A 544 -44.06 -27.30 17.90
N VAL A 545 -44.21 -28.01 19.02
CA VAL A 545 -44.19 -27.41 20.36
C VAL A 545 -42.78 -26.87 20.59
N ALA A 546 -42.68 -25.64 21.09
CA ALA A 546 -41.42 -24.96 21.41
C ALA A 546 -40.56 -25.84 22.34
N GLY A 547 -39.42 -26.34 21.84
CA GLY A 547 -38.51 -27.25 22.56
C GLY A 547 -37.99 -28.45 21.75
N GLY A 548 -38.00 -28.35 20.41
CA GLY A 548 -37.75 -29.45 19.48
C GLY A 548 -36.29 -29.78 19.15
N VAL A 549 -35.41 -29.88 20.15
CA VAL A 549 -34.16 -30.67 19.97
C VAL A 549 -34.23 -31.94 20.83
N HIS A 550 -34.77 -31.86 22.05
CA HIS A 550 -34.89 -33.02 22.94
C HIS A 550 -36.33 -33.36 23.35
N GLY A 551 -37.31 -32.60 22.84
CA GLY A 551 -38.72 -32.88 23.08
C GLY A 551 -39.13 -32.66 24.54
N LEU A 552 -38.54 -31.72 25.28
CA LEU A 552 -38.86 -31.48 26.71
C LEU A 552 -39.66 -30.17 26.96
N GLY A 553 -40.15 -29.50 25.93
CA GLY A 553 -40.79 -28.17 26.02
C GLY A 553 -42.05 -28.06 26.90
N ILE A 554 -42.42 -26.80 27.21
CA ILE A 554 -43.60 -26.37 27.98
C ILE A 554 -44.87 -27.05 27.43
N GLY A 555 -45.69 -27.61 28.33
CA GLY A 555 -46.91 -28.33 27.98
C GLY A 555 -46.81 -29.84 28.21
N LEU A 556 -46.06 -30.28 29.22
CA LEU A 556 -45.95 -31.70 29.59
C LEU A 556 -47.33 -32.31 29.90
N ALA A 557 -48.24 -31.52 30.49
CA ALA A 557 -49.60 -31.96 30.80
C ALA A 557 -50.52 -32.11 29.56
N GLN A 558 -50.10 -31.67 28.37
CA GLN A 558 -50.86 -31.75 27.12
C GLN A 558 -50.43 -32.94 26.26
N ARG A 559 -49.37 -33.67 26.65
CA ARG A 559 -48.84 -34.81 25.89
C ARG A 559 -49.58 -36.08 26.28
N SER A 560 -50.26 -36.68 25.31
CA SER A 560 -51.00 -37.94 25.52
C SER A 560 -50.12 -39.08 26.03
N GLU A 561 -48.88 -39.17 25.54
CA GLU A 561 -47.91 -40.21 25.92
C GLU A 561 -47.48 -40.12 27.40
N MET A 562 -47.39 -38.90 27.95
CA MET A 562 -46.98 -38.66 29.35
C MET A 562 -48.15 -38.84 30.34
N LEU A 563 -49.38 -39.00 29.83
CA LEU A 563 -50.61 -39.16 30.60
C LEU A 563 -51.08 -40.62 30.70
N GLU A 564 -50.41 -41.55 30.02
CA GLU A 564 -50.76 -42.97 30.10
C GLU A 564 -50.48 -43.53 31.50
N THR A 565 -51.50 -44.14 32.09
CA THR A 565 -51.43 -44.78 33.41
C THR A 565 -51.08 -46.26 33.25
N THR A 566 -50.10 -46.73 34.01
CA THR A 566 -49.69 -48.14 34.01
C THR A 566 -49.98 -48.81 35.36
N PHE A 567 -50.00 -50.14 35.40
CA PHE A 567 -50.26 -50.92 36.62
C PHE A 567 -49.39 -50.50 37.81
N PHE A 568 -48.13 -50.17 37.53
CA PHE A 568 -47.15 -49.76 38.53
C PHE A 568 -47.34 -48.33 39.05
N ASP A 569 -48.26 -47.54 38.47
CA ASP A 569 -48.67 -46.25 39.03
C ASP A 569 -49.65 -46.41 40.21
N LEU A 570 -50.28 -47.58 40.29
CA LEU A 570 -51.21 -47.96 41.36
C LEU A 570 -50.54 -48.85 42.42
N PHE A 571 -49.57 -49.67 42.01
CA PHE A 571 -48.90 -50.64 42.86
C PHE A 571 -47.38 -50.49 42.75
N ASP A 572 -46.79 -49.83 43.73
CA ASP A 572 -45.35 -49.62 43.85
C ASP A 572 -44.66 -50.83 44.52
N VAL A 573 -44.75 -52.00 43.86
CA VAL A 573 -44.27 -53.28 44.42
C VAL A 573 -42.76 -53.23 44.67
N GLN A 574 -42.01 -52.49 43.86
CA GLN A 574 -40.55 -52.35 43.96
C GLN A 574 -40.15 -51.54 45.20
N HIS A 575 -40.79 -50.39 45.46
CA HIS A 575 -40.42 -49.51 46.56
C HIS A 575 -40.90 -50.03 47.93
N GLN A 576 -42.08 -50.63 47.98
CA GLN A 576 -42.60 -51.27 49.20
C GLN A 576 -41.78 -52.51 49.58
N PHE A 577 -41.30 -53.27 48.59
CA PHE A 577 -40.37 -54.39 48.82
C PHE A 577 -39.03 -53.90 49.37
N TRP A 578 -38.47 -52.81 48.83
CA TRP A 578 -37.19 -52.27 49.29
C TRP A 578 -37.29 -51.64 50.70
N LEU A 579 -38.35 -50.86 50.99
CA LEU A 579 -38.56 -50.23 52.30
C LEU A 579 -38.87 -51.21 53.44
N HIS A 580 -39.57 -52.33 53.17
CA HIS A 580 -39.96 -53.28 54.23
C HIS A 580 -38.96 -54.42 54.44
N PHE A 581 -38.00 -54.62 53.53
CA PHE A 581 -36.99 -55.68 53.64
C PHE A 581 -35.53 -55.17 53.75
N SER A 582 -35.29 -53.86 53.76
CA SER A 582 -33.98 -53.29 54.12
C SER A 582 -34.06 -52.51 55.44
N ASP A 583 -33.95 -53.22 56.55
CA ASP A 583 -33.70 -52.60 57.85
C ASP A 583 -32.49 -53.32 58.48
N GLY A 584 -31.33 -52.66 58.43
CA GLY A 584 -30.06 -53.17 58.95
C GLY A 584 -28.83 -52.36 58.52
N GLU A 585 -28.44 -51.42 59.39
CA GLU A 585 -27.16 -50.70 59.50
C GLU A 585 -26.79 -49.54 58.54
N SER A 586 -26.28 -48.47 59.17
CA SER A 586 -25.90 -47.15 58.64
C SER A 586 -24.38 -46.97 58.57
N ASP A 587 -23.95 -46.13 57.60
CA ASP A 587 -22.70 -45.35 57.51
C ASP A 587 -21.32 -46.06 57.38
N ASN A 588 -20.73 -46.05 56.16
CA ASN A 588 -19.46 -45.38 55.82
C ASN A 588 -18.88 -45.75 54.43
N ALA A 589 -18.45 -44.70 53.71
CA ALA A 589 -17.38 -44.55 52.69
C ALA A 589 -16.89 -45.69 51.74
N SER A 590 -16.87 -45.32 50.45
CA SER A 590 -15.79 -45.49 49.42
C SER A 590 -15.48 -46.85 48.73
N LYS A 591 -15.33 -46.71 47.39
CA LYS A 591 -14.56 -47.47 46.38
C LYS A 591 -14.95 -48.90 45.95
N GLU A 592 -15.00 -49.02 44.62
CA GLU A 592 -14.71 -50.12 43.67
C GLU A 592 -14.62 -51.60 44.08
N ASP A 593 -15.13 -52.40 43.13
CA ASP A 593 -14.80 -53.77 42.70
C ASP A 593 -15.49 -55.05 43.26
N GLU A 594 -15.99 -55.79 42.26
CA GLU A 594 -16.17 -57.22 42.01
C GLU A 594 -16.67 -58.25 43.06
N THR A 595 -17.70 -58.98 42.60
CA THR A 595 -17.98 -60.42 42.74
C THR A 595 -17.97 -61.05 44.14
N THR A 596 -19.15 -61.50 44.59
CA THR A 596 -19.52 -62.90 44.87
C THR A 596 -20.72 -62.93 45.82
N ALA A 597 -21.76 -63.65 45.43
CA ALA A 597 -22.87 -63.97 46.32
C ALA A 597 -22.43 -65.02 47.36
N PRO A 598 -23.11 -65.06 48.51
CA PRO A 598 -23.63 -66.35 48.95
C PRO A 598 -25.12 -66.31 49.29
N THR A 599 -25.80 -67.25 48.64
CA THR A 599 -27.04 -67.94 48.96
C THR A 599 -27.38 -68.07 50.45
N VAL A 600 -28.45 -67.41 50.90
CA VAL A 600 -29.51 -67.96 51.77
C VAL A 600 -30.80 -67.17 51.47
N LEU A 601 -31.66 -67.66 50.56
CA LEU A 601 -33.11 -67.36 50.49
C LEU A 601 -33.80 -68.14 49.36
N GLY A 602 -33.46 -69.42 49.22
CA GLY A 602 -34.26 -70.38 48.46
C GLY A 602 -35.49 -70.79 49.28
N LEU A 603 -36.55 -69.96 49.29
CA LEU A 603 -37.91 -70.37 49.71
C LEU A 603 -39.04 -69.34 49.45
N ALA A 604 -38.79 -68.23 48.74
CA ALA A 604 -39.82 -67.22 48.41
C ALA A 604 -39.98 -66.96 46.90
N SER A 605 -39.64 -67.92 46.04
CA SER A 605 -39.67 -67.79 44.57
C SER A 605 -40.93 -68.32 43.88
N VAL A 606 -42.03 -68.50 44.62
CA VAL A 606 -43.30 -68.98 44.03
C VAL A 606 -44.27 -67.80 43.90
N GLY A 607 -44.30 -67.14 42.74
CA GLY A 607 -45.50 -66.40 42.31
C GLY A 607 -45.38 -64.98 41.73
N VAL A 608 -44.29 -64.58 41.05
CA VAL A 608 -44.24 -63.26 40.37
C VAL A 608 -44.02 -63.35 38.85
N GLY A 609 -43.75 -64.52 38.29
CA GLY A 609 -43.39 -64.70 36.87
C GLY A 609 -44.52 -64.78 35.83
N ALA A 610 -45.77 -64.40 36.13
CA ALA A 610 -46.93 -64.74 35.28
C ALA A 610 -47.76 -63.57 34.70
N LEU A 611 -47.28 -62.31 34.72
CA LEU A 611 -48.07 -61.15 34.27
C LEU A 611 -47.47 -60.33 33.11
N THR A 612 -46.44 -60.80 32.41
CA THR A 612 -45.73 -60.00 31.39
C THR A 612 -46.13 -60.30 29.93
N MET A 613 -47.35 -60.74 29.63
CA MET A 613 -47.77 -60.89 28.22
C MET A 613 -49.09 -60.20 27.87
N VAL A 614 -49.02 -59.51 26.72
CA VAL A 614 -50.06 -58.89 25.87
C VAL A 614 -50.33 -57.40 26.13
N GLY A 615 -49.85 -56.59 25.18
CA GLY A 615 -50.19 -55.19 25.04
C GLY A 615 -51.57 -54.96 24.41
N GLY A 616 -52.06 -53.73 24.51
CA GLY A 616 -53.04 -53.16 23.60
C GLY A 616 -54.45 -53.77 23.61
N GLN A 617 -55.34 -53.10 24.37
CA GLN A 617 -56.81 -53.09 24.22
C GLN A 617 -57.62 -54.30 24.72
N ALA A 618 -58.60 -53.93 25.58
CA ALA A 618 -59.84 -54.63 25.90
C ALA A 618 -59.75 -56.04 26.52
N VAL A 619 -59.72 -56.11 27.86
CA VAL A 619 -60.25 -57.27 28.60
C VAL A 619 -61.04 -56.79 29.81
N GLY A 620 -62.36 -56.98 29.75
CA GLY A 620 -63.29 -56.71 30.83
C GLY A 620 -63.16 -57.69 32.00
N ALA A 621 -63.91 -57.39 33.07
CA ALA A 621 -63.87 -58.00 34.40
C ALA A 621 -64.09 -59.53 34.53
N LYS A 622 -63.92 -60.33 33.47
CA LYS A 622 -64.00 -61.80 33.50
C LYS A 622 -62.64 -62.52 33.60
N GLY A 623 -61.51 -61.86 33.31
CA GLY A 623 -60.18 -62.49 33.38
C GLY A 623 -59.58 -62.61 34.79
N LEU A 624 -60.05 -61.81 35.75
CA LEU A 624 -59.54 -61.81 37.14
C LEU A 624 -60.14 -62.92 38.02
N ILE A 625 -61.22 -63.57 37.58
CA ILE A 625 -61.92 -64.60 38.37
C ILE A 625 -61.37 -66.01 38.09
N GLU A 626 -60.75 -66.27 36.94
CA GLU A 626 -60.13 -67.58 36.65
C GLU A 626 -58.74 -67.76 37.31
N GLY A 627 -58.02 -66.68 37.59
CA GLY A 627 -56.71 -66.74 38.28
C GLY A 627 -56.78 -67.10 39.77
N ILE A 628 -57.96 -66.95 40.40
CA ILE A 628 -58.19 -67.24 41.82
C ILE A 628 -58.59 -68.72 42.04
N ILE A 629 -59.00 -69.45 40.99
CA ILE A 629 -59.52 -70.83 41.12
C ILE A 629 -58.40 -71.90 41.10
N ARG A 630 -57.12 -71.55 40.88
CA ARG A 630 -55.99 -72.50 40.99
C ARG A 630 -55.29 -72.55 42.35
N VAL A 631 -55.93 -72.04 43.40
CA VAL A 631 -55.44 -72.16 44.80
C VAL A 631 -56.03 -73.39 45.52
N THR A 632 -57.00 -74.09 44.90
CA THR A 632 -57.64 -75.26 45.53
C THR A 632 -56.74 -76.50 45.63
N ASP A 633 -55.65 -76.58 44.87
CA ASP A 633 -54.71 -77.72 44.94
C ASP A 633 -53.66 -77.61 46.08
N LEU A 634 -53.67 -76.52 46.84
CA LEU A 634 -52.81 -76.32 48.03
C LEU A 634 -53.45 -76.81 49.35
N PHE A 635 -54.66 -77.38 49.29
CA PHE A 635 -55.41 -77.82 50.49
C PHE A 635 -55.13 -79.27 50.95
N GLY A 636 -53.99 -79.85 50.59
CA GLY A 636 -53.57 -81.19 51.04
C GLY A 636 -52.81 -81.25 52.39
N ASN A 637 -52.37 -80.11 52.93
CA ASN A 637 -51.52 -80.06 54.13
C ASN A 637 -52.30 -79.55 55.37
N GLU A 638 -52.35 -80.36 56.43
CA GLU A 638 -53.13 -80.10 57.65
C GLU A 638 -52.67 -78.82 58.40
N THR A 639 -51.40 -78.47 58.28
CA THR A 639 -50.80 -77.26 58.88
C THR A 639 -51.18 -75.99 58.10
N VAL A 640 -51.32 -76.08 56.78
CA VAL A 640 -51.75 -74.97 55.91
C VAL A 640 -53.21 -74.65 56.16
N ARG A 641 -54.07 -75.64 56.46
CA ARG A 641 -55.50 -75.41 56.74
C ARG A 641 -55.75 -74.59 58.02
N LYS A 642 -54.89 -74.72 59.05
CA LYS A 642 -55.00 -73.96 60.31
C LYS A 642 -54.58 -72.50 60.17
N TRP A 643 -53.62 -72.22 59.28
CA TRP A 643 -53.11 -70.86 59.05
C TRP A 643 -53.71 -70.17 57.82
N ALA A 644 -54.26 -70.91 56.85
CA ALA A 644 -54.81 -70.33 55.63
C ALA A 644 -55.99 -69.39 55.90
N ALA A 645 -56.92 -69.73 56.80
CA ALA A 645 -58.06 -68.85 57.09
C ALA A 645 -57.64 -67.56 57.85
N PRO A 646 -56.79 -67.62 58.90
CA PRO A 646 -56.22 -66.41 59.51
C PRO A 646 -55.37 -65.58 58.55
N VAL A 647 -54.55 -66.21 57.70
CA VAL A 647 -53.66 -65.51 56.76
C VAL A 647 -54.46 -64.91 55.60
N LEU A 648 -55.40 -65.64 54.99
CA LEU A 648 -56.31 -65.07 53.98
C LEU A 648 -57.19 -63.99 54.59
N GLY A 649 -57.66 -64.14 55.84
CA GLY A 649 -58.39 -63.11 56.58
C GLY A 649 -57.53 -61.86 56.82
N ALA A 650 -56.29 -62.02 57.29
CA ALA A 650 -55.36 -60.91 57.53
C ALA A 650 -54.91 -60.24 56.22
N VAL A 651 -54.69 -61.00 55.15
CA VAL A 651 -54.34 -60.48 53.82
C VAL A 651 -55.54 -59.80 53.17
N THR A 652 -56.75 -60.33 53.28
CA THR A 652 -57.95 -59.66 52.74
C THR A 652 -58.32 -58.42 53.52
N ILE A 653 -58.25 -58.44 54.86
CA ILE A 653 -58.46 -57.25 55.70
C ILE A 653 -57.35 -56.23 55.47
N GLY A 654 -56.08 -56.65 55.41
CA GLY A 654 -54.93 -55.80 55.13
C GLY A 654 -54.97 -55.18 53.72
N MET A 655 -55.32 -55.96 52.71
CA MET A 655 -55.50 -55.48 51.33
C MET A 655 -56.71 -54.56 51.21
N THR A 656 -57.82 -54.85 51.89
CA THR A 656 -59.01 -53.99 51.91
C THR A 656 -58.72 -52.67 52.66
N ALA A 657 -57.98 -52.73 53.78
CA ALA A 657 -57.52 -51.56 54.51
C ALA A 657 -56.53 -50.73 53.66
N TYR A 658 -55.57 -51.36 52.98
CA TYR A 658 -54.65 -50.70 52.06
C TYR A 658 -55.38 -50.02 50.89
N LEU A 659 -56.36 -50.70 50.29
CA LEU A 659 -57.13 -50.19 49.16
C LEU A 659 -58.08 -49.03 49.54
N ILE A 660 -58.52 -48.95 50.81
CA ILE A 660 -59.47 -47.91 51.26
C ILE A 660 -58.75 -46.75 51.97
N LEU A 661 -57.72 -47.04 52.77
CA LEU A 661 -57.06 -46.05 53.64
C LEU A 661 -55.73 -45.54 53.07
N GLU A 662 -54.93 -46.40 52.42
CA GLU A 662 -53.59 -46.00 51.97
C GLU A 662 -53.51 -45.63 50.49
N LEU A 663 -54.32 -46.24 49.63
CA LEU A 663 -54.39 -45.96 48.20
C LEU A 663 -54.55 -44.46 47.85
N PRO A 664 -55.40 -43.68 48.53
CA PRO A 664 -55.56 -42.25 48.25
C PRO A 664 -54.26 -41.45 48.45
N ALA A 665 -53.43 -41.86 49.42
CA ALA A 665 -52.19 -41.19 49.80
C ALA A 665 -50.94 -41.75 49.10
N SER A 666 -50.98 -43.00 48.61
CA SER A 666 -49.86 -43.65 47.93
C SER A 666 -49.79 -43.30 46.44
N ILE A 667 -50.92 -43.24 45.73
CA ILE A 667 -50.98 -42.95 44.28
C ILE A 667 -50.23 -41.64 43.93
N PRO A 668 -50.45 -40.49 44.60
CA PRO A 668 -49.71 -39.27 44.27
C PRO A 668 -48.20 -39.41 44.42
N LYS A 669 -47.73 -40.14 45.44
CA LYS A 669 -46.29 -40.36 45.67
C LYS A 669 -45.69 -41.25 44.59
N THR A 670 -46.35 -42.35 44.24
CA THR A 670 -45.86 -43.29 43.23
C THR A 670 -45.87 -42.69 41.83
N VAL A 671 -46.96 -42.00 41.45
CA VAL A 671 -47.06 -41.24 40.19
C VAL A 671 -45.98 -40.15 40.16
N GLY A 672 -45.79 -39.41 41.26
CA GLY A 672 -44.79 -38.36 41.38
C GLY A 672 -43.35 -38.85 41.21
N ARG A 673 -42.97 -39.95 41.85
CA ARG A 673 -41.64 -40.57 41.68
C ARG A 673 -41.38 -41.03 40.26
N ARG A 674 -42.40 -41.56 39.58
CA ARG A 674 -42.28 -41.99 38.18
C ARG A 674 -42.22 -40.82 37.20
N ILE A 675 -42.95 -39.73 37.46
CA ILE A 675 -42.77 -38.48 36.72
C ILE A 675 -41.33 -37.98 36.90
N ARG A 676 -40.81 -37.96 38.12
CA ARG A 676 -39.40 -37.59 38.38
C ARG A 676 -38.42 -38.50 37.63
N ALA A 677 -38.60 -39.81 37.70
CA ALA A 677 -37.71 -40.77 37.02
C ALA A 677 -37.76 -40.64 35.50
N SER A 678 -38.95 -40.49 34.90
CA SER A 678 -39.10 -40.28 33.46
C SER A 678 -38.49 -38.95 33.02
N VAL A 679 -38.75 -37.86 33.74
CA VAL A 679 -38.22 -36.52 33.44
C VAL A 679 -36.68 -36.43 33.62
N VAL A 680 -36.08 -37.31 34.43
CA VAL A 680 -34.62 -37.41 34.63
C VAL A 680 -33.93 -38.37 33.64
N HIS A 681 -34.61 -39.43 33.18
CA HIS A 681 -34.01 -40.50 32.34
C HIS A 681 -34.52 -40.59 30.89
N LEU A 682 -35.11 -39.52 30.35
CA LEU A 682 -35.84 -39.58 29.07
C LEU A 682 -34.99 -39.86 27.81
N HIS A 683 -33.65 -39.79 27.85
CA HIS A 683 -32.78 -40.12 26.71
C HIS A 683 -31.50 -40.83 27.16
N ALA A 684 -31.32 -42.08 26.74
CA ALA A 684 -30.16 -42.92 27.07
C ALA A 684 -28.89 -42.59 26.25
N GLU A 685 -28.97 -41.69 25.27
CA GLU A 685 -27.84 -41.38 24.37
C GLU A 685 -27.10 -40.07 24.70
N ASP A 686 -27.71 -39.08 25.37
CA ASP A 686 -27.08 -37.74 25.59
C ASP A 686 -27.03 -37.21 27.05
N GLN A 687 -27.52 -37.93 28.06
CA GLN A 687 -27.46 -37.53 29.49
C GLN A 687 -27.97 -36.10 29.86
N ILE A 688 -28.75 -35.39 29.05
CA ILE A 688 -29.23 -34.04 29.40
C ILE A 688 -30.48 -34.14 30.29
N SER A 689 -30.41 -33.61 31.53
CA SER A 689 -31.54 -33.57 32.46
C SER A 689 -32.55 -32.48 32.09
N PHE A 690 -33.83 -32.66 32.45
CA PHE A 690 -34.89 -31.65 32.28
C PHE A 690 -34.53 -30.28 32.87
N VAL A 691 -33.85 -30.28 34.02
CA VAL A 691 -33.42 -29.04 34.67
C VAL A 691 -32.37 -28.33 33.83
N ASP A 692 -31.37 -29.05 33.30
CA ASP A 692 -30.29 -28.46 32.50
C ASP A 692 -30.79 -27.96 31.13
N ALA A 693 -31.72 -28.70 30.50
CA ALA A 693 -32.35 -28.30 29.24
C ALA A 693 -33.16 -26.99 29.38
N HIS A 694 -33.98 -26.88 30.43
CA HIS A 694 -34.77 -25.66 30.67
C HIS A 694 -33.90 -24.50 31.17
N THR A 695 -32.88 -24.74 31.98
CA THR A 695 -31.95 -23.70 32.46
C THR A 695 -31.18 -23.08 31.29
N SER A 696 -30.70 -23.91 30.35
CA SER A 696 -30.03 -23.44 29.13
C SER A 696 -30.98 -22.63 28.25
N ARG A 697 -32.23 -23.09 28.09
CA ARG A 697 -33.26 -22.38 27.31
C ARG A 697 -33.63 -21.03 27.93
N ILE A 698 -33.78 -20.96 29.25
CA ILE A 698 -34.24 -19.75 29.94
C ILE A 698 -33.13 -18.69 30.02
N SER A 699 -31.86 -19.11 30.10
CA SER A 699 -30.70 -18.19 30.12
C SER A 699 -30.33 -17.62 28.74
N LEU A 700 -30.69 -18.28 27.64
CA LEU A 700 -30.40 -17.83 26.26
C LEU A 700 -30.98 -16.44 25.92
N PRO A 701 -32.25 -16.13 26.24
CA PRO A 701 -32.81 -14.79 26.02
C PRO A 701 -32.09 -13.66 26.74
N TRP A 702 -31.52 -13.88 27.93
CA TRP A 702 -30.70 -12.88 28.63
C TRP A 702 -29.47 -12.48 27.79
N LYS A 703 -28.71 -13.47 27.32
CA LYS A 703 -27.57 -13.28 26.40
C LYS A 703 -27.96 -12.57 25.09
N ASN A 704 -29.18 -12.81 24.60
CA ASN A 704 -29.67 -12.19 23.38
C ASN A 704 -30.17 -10.74 23.58
N VAL A 705 -30.70 -10.40 24.75
CA VAL A 705 -31.12 -9.03 25.11
C VAL A 705 -29.88 -8.14 25.28
N GLU A 706 -28.83 -8.64 25.92
CA GLU A 706 -27.55 -7.95 26.10
C GLU A 706 -26.84 -7.74 24.75
N LYS A 707 -26.71 -8.78 23.91
CA LYS A 707 -26.25 -8.65 22.51
C LYS A 707 -27.03 -7.61 21.69
N ARG A 708 -28.32 -7.38 21.99
CA ARG A 708 -29.18 -6.39 21.32
C ARG A 708 -29.17 -5.01 21.97
N SER A 709 -28.69 -4.90 23.20
CA SER A 709 -28.36 -3.64 23.85
C SER A 709 -27.17 -3.05 23.08
N LYS A 710 -27.45 -2.05 22.24
CA LYS A 710 -26.55 -1.58 21.18
C LYS A 710 -25.23 -0.94 21.65
N LEU A 711 -24.91 -0.97 22.95
CA LEU A 711 -23.81 -0.23 23.54
C LEU A 711 -22.44 -0.83 23.15
N ARG A 712 -22.26 -2.14 23.30
CA ARG A 712 -21.04 -2.87 22.88
C ARG A 712 -20.74 -2.75 21.38
N ARG A 713 -21.79 -2.85 20.53
CA ARG A 713 -21.66 -2.67 19.06
C ARG A 713 -21.46 -1.22 18.62
N ARG A 714 -21.83 -0.22 19.43
CA ARG A 714 -21.61 1.21 19.13
C ARG A 714 -20.21 1.67 19.52
N LEU A 715 -19.55 1.01 20.46
CA LEU A 715 -18.13 1.22 20.76
C LEU A 715 -17.22 0.54 19.72
N GLN A 716 -17.67 -0.57 19.13
CA GLN A 716 -16.97 -1.28 18.05
C GLN A 716 -17.27 -0.74 16.63
N ARG A 717 -18.33 0.07 16.43
CA ARG A 717 -18.63 0.71 15.14
C ARG A 717 -18.32 2.20 15.20
N LYS A 718 -17.55 2.70 14.22
CA LYS A 718 -17.47 4.16 13.92
C LYS A 718 -18.91 4.74 13.84
N PRO A 719 -19.22 5.85 14.54
CA PRO A 719 -20.60 6.35 14.67
C PRO A 719 -21.08 7.09 13.40
N SER A 720 -21.85 6.41 12.55
CA SER A 720 -22.27 6.84 11.21
C SER A 720 -23.57 7.67 11.11
N GLY A 721 -23.91 8.53 12.09
CA GLY A 721 -25.25 9.12 12.13
C GLY A 721 -25.40 10.61 12.43
N GLN A 722 -24.46 11.21 13.15
CA GLN A 722 -24.61 12.60 13.61
C GLN A 722 -23.30 13.38 13.57
N TRP A 723 -22.34 12.89 12.79
CA TRP A 723 -21.04 13.49 12.54
C TRP A 723 -20.91 14.05 11.12
N ASN A 724 -21.95 13.97 10.27
CA ASN A 724 -21.91 14.48 8.89
C ASN A 724 -21.63 16.00 8.75
N GLY A 725 -21.70 16.77 9.85
CA GLY A 725 -21.30 18.18 9.89
C GLY A 725 -19.81 18.40 10.17
N LEU A 726 -19.16 17.48 10.88
CA LEU A 726 -17.72 17.48 11.16
C LEU A 726 -16.95 16.60 10.18
N GLU A 727 -17.56 15.54 9.63
CA GLU A 727 -17.07 14.78 8.48
C GLU A 727 -17.06 15.58 7.17
N ASN A 728 -17.78 16.71 7.07
CA ASN A 728 -17.60 17.62 5.93
C ASN A 728 -16.44 18.62 6.13
N LEU A 729 -15.85 18.68 7.33
CA LEU A 729 -14.63 19.44 7.65
C LEU A 729 -13.42 18.53 7.82
N GLU A 730 -13.60 17.26 8.23
CA GLU A 730 -12.57 16.22 8.22
C GLU A 730 -12.50 15.49 6.86
N GLY A 731 -13.64 15.28 6.18
CA GLY A 731 -13.73 14.73 4.82
C GLY A 731 -13.59 15.77 3.70
N LYS A 732 -13.36 17.04 4.06
CA LYS A 732 -12.70 18.01 3.18
C LYS A 732 -11.43 18.49 3.86
N SER A 733 -10.33 17.80 3.59
CA SER A 733 -8.95 18.19 3.91
C SER A 733 -8.48 18.02 5.37
N LEU A 734 -8.67 16.83 5.94
CA LEU A 734 -7.56 16.18 6.66
C LEU A 734 -7.25 14.86 5.95
N VAL A 735 -6.73 15.00 4.73
CA VAL A 735 -5.82 14.01 4.15
C VAL A 735 -4.70 13.90 5.19
N PHE A 736 -4.60 12.79 5.92
CA PHE A 736 -3.27 12.38 6.38
C PHE A 736 -2.49 12.25 5.08
N ALA A 737 -1.67 13.25 4.75
CA ALA A 737 -0.77 13.12 3.64
C ALA A 737 0.05 11.86 3.95
N GLN A 738 -0.11 10.83 3.11
CA GLN A 738 0.74 9.65 3.20
C GLN A 738 2.17 10.18 3.20
N ASP A 739 2.95 9.85 4.22
CA ASP A 739 4.33 10.30 4.26
C ASP A 739 5.10 9.54 3.18
N LEU A 740 5.19 10.14 1.99
CA LEU A 740 5.98 9.65 0.87
C LEU A 740 7.40 10.25 0.88
N GLY A 741 7.77 11.00 1.93
CA GLY A 741 9.10 11.56 2.06
C GLY A 741 10.15 10.48 2.30
N VAL A 742 11.33 10.63 1.68
CA VAL A 742 12.48 9.75 1.90
C VAL A 742 13.10 10.08 3.27
N PRO A 743 13.19 9.13 4.21
CA PRO A 743 13.85 9.37 5.49
C PRO A 743 15.32 9.74 5.33
N LEU A 744 15.72 10.90 5.84
CA LEU A 744 17.12 11.39 5.76
C LEU A 744 18.11 10.55 6.58
N THR A 745 17.63 9.64 7.42
CA THR A 745 18.47 8.68 8.16
C THR A 745 18.91 7.49 7.31
N TRP A 746 18.29 7.30 6.14
CA TRP A 746 18.67 6.25 5.21
C TRP A 746 20.04 6.49 4.60
N ARG A 747 20.76 5.40 4.39
CA ARG A 747 22.09 5.42 3.77
C ARG A 747 21.94 5.49 2.25
N GLU A 748 22.61 6.44 1.62
CA GLU A 748 22.87 6.44 0.16
C GLU A 748 21.63 6.10 -0.67
N PHE A 749 20.54 6.83 -0.44
CA PHE A 749 19.24 6.66 -1.10
C PHE A 749 19.18 7.19 -2.55
N SER A 750 20.33 7.28 -3.20
CA SER A 750 20.48 7.74 -4.58
C SER A 750 21.60 6.98 -5.26
N ASN A 751 21.41 6.61 -6.52
CA ASN A 751 22.41 5.94 -7.35
C ASN A 751 22.77 6.80 -8.57
N SER A 752 24.08 7.06 -8.76
CA SER A 752 24.61 7.82 -9.91
C SER A 752 25.23 6.95 -11.00
N ARG A 753 25.19 5.61 -10.87
CA ARG A 753 25.74 4.68 -11.88
C ARG A 753 24.94 4.76 -13.16
N LEU A 754 25.63 4.66 -14.30
CA LEU A 754 25.01 4.71 -15.61
C LEU A 754 24.14 3.46 -15.85
N LEU A 755 23.09 3.57 -16.67
CA LEU A 755 22.21 2.44 -17.01
C LEU A 755 22.99 1.20 -17.49
N ALA A 756 23.97 1.39 -18.38
CA ALA A 756 24.80 0.30 -18.90
C ALA A 756 25.60 -0.41 -17.78
N GLU A 757 26.04 0.32 -16.77
CA GLU A 757 26.76 -0.23 -15.62
C GLU A 757 25.81 -1.04 -14.72
N ARG A 758 24.59 -0.55 -14.49
CA ARG A 758 23.57 -1.27 -13.71
C ARG A 758 23.14 -2.57 -14.39
N ILE A 759 22.96 -2.54 -15.71
CA ILE A 759 22.70 -3.74 -16.53
C ILE A 759 23.85 -4.75 -16.38
N SER A 760 25.11 -4.30 -16.53
CA SER A 760 26.27 -5.19 -16.38
C SER A 760 26.35 -5.83 -14.99
N ILE A 761 26.09 -5.06 -13.92
CA ILE A 761 26.10 -5.56 -12.54
C ILE A 761 25.01 -6.62 -12.31
N ALA A 762 23.81 -6.38 -12.83
CA ALA A 762 22.70 -7.35 -12.74
C ALA A 762 22.99 -8.62 -13.54
N GLU A 763 23.56 -8.49 -14.74
CA GLU A 763 23.98 -9.62 -15.57
C GLU A 763 25.07 -10.45 -14.87
N ASP A 764 26.10 -9.80 -14.30
CA ASP A 764 27.15 -10.47 -13.54
C ASP A 764 26.59 -11.21 -12.31
N ALA A 765 25.60 -10.63 -11.62
CA ALA A 765 24.95 -11.25 -10.48
C ALA A 765 24.18 -12.52 -10.88
N ILE A 766 23.45 -12.48 -12.00
CA ILE A 766 22.74 -13.66 -12.54
C ILE A 766 23.75 -14.71 -13.03
N ASN A 767 24.76 -14.31 -13.80
CA ASN A 767 25.78 -15.23 -14.29
C ASN A 767 26.52 -15.96 -13.16
N THR A 768 26.65 -15.32 -12.00
CA THR A 768 27.28 -15.92 -10.81
C THR A 768 26.44 -17.04 -10.18
N ILE A 769 25.10 -17.01 -10.25
CA ILE A 769 24.24 -18.07 -9.69
C ILE A 769 24.04 -19.24 -10.67
N LEU A 770 24.13 -19.00 -11.99
CA LEU A 770 23.87 -19.99 -13.04
C LEU A 770 24.60 -21.34 -12.87
N PRO A 771 25.87 -21.41 -12.41
CA PRO A 771 26.54 -22.70 -12.21
C PRO A 771 25.87 -23.63 -11.19
N GLN A 772 24.95 -23.12 -10.37
CA GLN A 772 24.18 -23.94 -9.42
C GLN A 772 22.92 -24.56 -10.05
N LEU A 773 22.58 -24.22 -11.29
CA LEU A 773 21.39 -24.75 -11.97
C LEU A 773 21.60 -26.23 -12.35
N ASP A 774 20.83 -27.12 -11.71
CA ASP A 774 20.64 -28.48 -12.17
C ASP A 774 19.55 -28.51 -13.25
N THR A 775 19.99 -28.53 -14.51
CA THR A 775 19.09 -28.59 -15.67
C THR A 775 18.19 -29.82 -15.71
N SER A 776 18.48 -30.88 -14.95
CA SER A 776 17.68 -32.10 -14.91
C SER A 776 16.42 -31.98 -14.05
N ASN A 777 16.40 -31.05 -13.09
CA ASN A 777 15.28 -30.82 -12.19
C ASN A 777 14.84 -29.34 -12.10
N ALA A 778 15.52 -28.47 -12.86
CA ALA A 778 15.35 -27.02 -12.90
C ALA A 778 15.58 -26.30 -11.55
N GLN A 779 16.25 -26.92 -10.59
CA GLN A 779 16.53 -26.31 -9.29
C GLN A 779 17.95 -25.73 -9.24
N PHE A 780 18.13 -24.75 -8.36
CA PHE A 780 19.43 -24.21 -8.01
C PHE A 780 19.90 -24.83 -6.69
N ASP A 781 21.08 -25.46 -6.72
CA ASP A 781 21.66 -26.14 -5.58
C ASP A 781 21.81 -25.18 -4.38
N GLY A 782 21.22 -25.55 -3.24
CA GLY A 782 21.33 -24.80 -1.98
C GLY A 782 20.15 -23.88 -1.61
N ILE A 783 19.20 -23.64 -2.51
CA ILE A 783 18.00 -22.79 -2.23
C ILE A 783 16.67 -23.57 -2.26
N GLY A 784 16.67 -24.77 -2.83
CA GLY A 784 15.48 -25.62 -2.85
C GLY A 784 14.42 -25.16 -3.85
N TYR A 785 13.28 -25.85 -3.82
CA TYR A 785 12.39 -25.90 -4.96
C TYR A 785 11.69 -24.57 -5.30
N TRP A 786 10.96 -23.97 -4.35
CA TRP A 786 10.18 -22.75 -4.62
C TRP A 786 11.08 -21.52 -4.87
N GLN A 787 12.21 -21.44 -4.18
CA GLN A 787 13.20 -20.36 -4.35
C GLN A 787 13.86 -20.41 -5.73
N SER A 788 14.03 -21.59 -6.32
CA SER A 788 14.55 -21.74 -7.69
C SER A 788 13.65 -21.05 -8.73
N GLY A 789 12.32 -21.11 -8.56
CA GLY A 789 11.37 -20.36 -9.40
C GLY A 789 11.58 -18.83 -9.37
N ASN A 790 12.06 -18.30 -8.23
CA ASN A 790 12.35 -16.87 -8.11
C ASN A 790 13.63 -16.46 -8.85
N VAL A 791 14.59 -17.36 -9.04
CA VAL A 791 15.76 -17.08 -9.90
C VAL A 791 15.31 -16.90 -11.35
N PHE A 792 14.44 -17.78 -11.86
CA PHE A 792 13.87 -17.62 -13.21
C PHE A 792 13.03 -16.34 -13.35
N SER A 793 12.33 -15.94 -12.30
CA SER A 793 11.61 -14.65 -12.28
C SER A 793 12.57 -13.48 -12.45
N ALA A 794 13.70 -13.47 -11.73
CA ALA A 794 14.72 -12.44 -11.85
C ALA A 794 15.38 -12.43 -13.24
N MET A 795 15.64 -13.60 -13.84
CA MET A 795 16.18 -13.73 -15.19
C MET A 795 15.23 -13.18 -16.27
N ALA A 796 13.94 -13.54 -16.18
CA ALA A 796 12.93 -13.04 -17.11
C ALA A 796 12.72 -11.52 -16.95
N ASN A 797 12.67 -11.03 -15.72
CA ASN A 797 12.56 -9.59 -15.45
C ASN A 797 13.81 -8.83 -15.90
N PHE A 798 15.01 -9.38 -15.74
CA PHE A 798 16.22 -8.79 -16.29
C PHE A 798 16.09 -8.56 -17.79
N ASP A 799 15.74 -9.59 -18.55
CA ASP A 799 15.59 -9.49 -20.00
C ASP A 799 14.50 -8.49 -20.39
N HIS A 800 13.38 -8.47 -19.67
CA HIS A 800 12.31 -7.50 -19.88
C HIS A 800 12.77 -6.05 -19.64
N LEU A 801 13.48 -5.78 -18.54
CA LEU A 801 13.89 -4.43 -18.14
C LEU A 801 15.12 -3.93 -18.92
N ALA A 802 16.06 -4.81 -19.23
CA ALA A 802 17.25 -4.50 -20.02
C ALA A 802 16.96 -4.45 -21.53
N GLY A 803 15.81 -4.94 -21.98
CA GLY A 803 15.47 -5.07 -23.39
C GLY A 803 16.33 -6.11 -24.12
N THR A 804 16.67 -7.21 -23.44
CA THR A 804 17.53 -8.30 -23.93
C THR A 804 16.79 -9.63 -23.98
N THR A 805 17.42 -10.65 -24.55
CA THR A 805 16.96 -12.06 -24.53
C THR A 805 18.07 -13.01 -24.08
N THR A 806 18.98 -12.49 -23.25
CA THR A 806 20.22 -13.17 -22.83
C THR A 806 19.93 -14.50 -22.14
N TYR A 807 18.84 -14.58 -21.38
CA TYR A 807 18.47 -15.74 -20.57
C TYR A 807 17.26 -16.50 -21.08
N GLU A 808 16.71 -16.12 -22.23
CA GLU A 808 15.49 -16.69 -22.83
C GLU A 808 15.53 -18.22 -22.88
N THR A 809 16.63 -18.80 -23.40
CA THR A 809 16.77 -20.25 -23.53
C THR A 809 16.79 -20.96 -22.18
N GLN A 810 17.47 -20.38 -21.18
CA GLN A 810 17.59 -20.93 -19.84
C GLN A 810 16.25 -20.87 -19.11
N VAL A 811 15.52 -19.76 -19.23
CA VAL A 811 14.19 -19.58 -18.62
C VAL A 811 13.18 -20.54 -19.24
N ILE A 812 13.05 -20.55 -20.56
CA ILE A 812 12.08 -21.41 -21.26
C ILE A 812 12.36 -22.88 -20.98
N ASN A 813 13.62 -23.33 -21.08
CA ASN A 813 13.95 -24.73 -20.81
C ASN A 813 13.78 -25.11 -19.34
N GLY A 814 14.20 -24.23 -18.42
CA GLY A 814 14.06 -24.46 -16.98
C GLY A 814 12.59 -24.61 -16.55
N LEU A 815 11.74 -23.70 -17.02
CA LEU A 815 10.30 -23.76 -16.74
C LEU A 815 9.65 -24.98 -17.41
N ASN A 816 9.97 -25.28 -18.67
CA ASN A 816 9.49 -26.50 -19.32
C ASN A 816 9.88 -27.78 -18.54
N THR A 817 11.13 -27.87 -18.10
CA THR A 817 11.60 -29.00 -17.29
C THR A 817 10.83 -29.08 -15.98
N ALA A 818 10.71 -27.97 -15.24
CA ALA A 818 9.98 -27.92 -13.97
C ALA A 818 8.53 -28.40 -14.11
N PHE A 819 7.79 -27.87 -15.09
CA PHE A 819 6.39 -28.24 -15.34
C PHE A 819 6.23 -29.64 -15.96
N SER A 820 7.28 -30.21 -16.57
CA SER A 820 7.25 -31.60 -17.06
C SER A 820 7.45 -32.63 -15.94
N LEU A 821 8.26 -32.30 -14.93
CA LEU A 821 8.60 -33.19 -13.83
C LEU A 821 7.52 -33.18 -12.74
N TYR A 822 6.88 -32.03 -12.56
CA TYR A 822 5.88 -31.81 -11.54
C TYR A 822 4.61 -31.29 -12.22
N SER A 823 3.54 -32.09 -12.19
CA SER A 823 2.20 -31.64 -12.63
C SER A 823 1.74 -30.47 -11.76
N ASN A 824 0.84 -29.62 -12.27
CA ASN A 824 0.16 -28.44 -11.68
C ASN A 824 -0.16 -28.50 -10.16
N PHE A 825 0.84 -28.69 -9.31
CA PHE A 825 0.71 -28.74 -7.87
C PHE A 825 0.80 -27.29 -7.38
N ASP A 826 -0.10 -26.95 -6.49
CA ASP A 826 -0.25 -25.74 -5.69
C ASP A 826 0.98 -25.15 -4.96
N GLN A 827 2.02 -25.92 -4.66
CA GLN A 827 3.22 -25.45 -3.93
C GLN A 827 4.06 -24.44 -4.76
N TYR A 828 3.52 -24.00 -5.90
CA TYR A 828 4.21 -23.45 -7.06
C TYR A 828 3.62 -22.11 -7.54
N GLY A 829 2.85 -21.38 -6.71
CA GLY A 829 2.44 -20.01 -7.07
C GLY A 829 3.61 -19.14 -7.55
N TRP A 830 4.81 -19.40 -7.01
CA TRP A 830 6.09 -18.83 -7.44
C TRP A 830 6.48 -19.19 -8.87
N TRP A 831 6.37 -20.46 -9.27
CA TRP A 831 6.71 -20.92 -10.62
C TRP A 831 5.69 -20.48 -11.66
N ALA A 832 4.41 -20.40 -11.31
CA ALA A 832 3.39 -19.83 -12.19
C ALA A 832 3.63 -18.33 -12.42
N THR A 833 4.06 -17.60 -11.38
CA THR A 833 4.49 -16.20 -11.55
C THR A 833 5.73 -16.10 -12.43
N ALA A 834 6.72 -17.01 -12.26
CA ALA A 834 7.90 -17.06 -13.12
C ALA A 834 7.56 -17.35 -14.60
N ALA A 835 6.60 -18.25 -14.85
CA ALA A 835 6.09 -18.54 -16.18
C ALA A 835 5.38 -17.33 -16.80
N TYR A 836 4.60 -16.59 -16.00
CA TYR A 836 4.04 -15.31 -16.43
C TYR A 836 5.14 -14.29 -16.78
N TYR A 837 6.15 -14.12 -15.94
CA TYR A 837 7.26 -13.20 -16.24
C TYR A 837 8.04 -13.62 -17.50
N GLY A 838 8.25 -14.92 -17.71
CA GLY A 838 8.82 -15.44 -18.95
C GLY A 838 7.95 -15.16 -20.18
N TYR A 839 6.62 -15.31 -20.07
CA TYR A 839 5.70 -14.90 -21.13
C TYR A 839 5.79 -13.39 -21.40
N ARG A 840 5.82 -12.55 -20.36
CA ARG A 840 5.96 -11.09 -20.50
C ARG A 840 7.26 -10.70 -21.20
N ALA A 841 8.36 -11.37 -20.90
CA ALA A 841 9.66 -11.08 -21.48
C ALA A 841 9.78 -11.56 -22.94
N TYR A 842 9.24 -12.74 -23.27
CA TYR A 842 9.55 -13.43 -24.53
C TYR A 842 8.35 -13.72 -25.44
N GLY A 843 7.11 -13.54 -24.96
CA GLY A 843 5.90 -13.86 -25.71
C GLY A 843 5.63 -15.37 -25.89
N ASP A 844 6.22 -16.24 -25.07
CA ASP A 844 6.04 -17.69 -25.16
C ASP A 844 4.67 -18.13 -24.60
N GLU A 845 3.74 -18.46 -25.50
CA GLU A 845 2.37 -18.87 -25.18
C GLU A 845 2.27 -20.17 -24.36
N ASN A 846 3.27 -21.03 -24.41
CA ASN A 846 3.29 -22.25 -23.60
C ASN A 846 3.58 -21.91 -22.12
N LEU A 847 4.44 -20.92 -21.84
CA LEU A 847 4.62 -20.40 -20.49
C LEU A 847 3.34 -19.74 -19.94
N LEU A 848 2.61 -18.98 -20.76
CA LEU A 848 1.30 -18.45 -20.36
C LEU A 848 0.31 -19.58 -20.04
N SER A 849 0.27 -20.62 -20.89
CA SER A 849 -0.58 -21.79 -20.68
C SER A 849 -0.27 -22.52 -19.37
N MET A 850 1.00 -22.58 -18.97
CA MET A 850 1.43 -23.12 -17.68
C MET A 850 0.91 -22.30 -16.50
N ALA A 851 1.03 -20.96 -16.58
CA ALA A 851 0.50 -20.07 -15.55
C ALA A 851 -1.03 -20.21 -15.38
N ILE A 852 -1.76 -20.28 -16.49
CA ILE A 852 -3.21 -20.50 -16.52
C ILE A 852 -3.58 -21.86 -15.92
N ALA A 853 -2.82 -22.92 -16.25
CA ALA A 853 -3.07 -24.27 -15.75
C ALA A 853 -2.91 -24.36 -14.23
N THR A 854 -1.85 -23.75 -13.67
CA THR A 854 -1.65 -23.68 -12.22
C THR A 854 -2.74 -22.86 -11.54
N TRP A 855 -3.09 -21.68 -12.08
CA TRP A 855 -4.18 -20.87 -11.53
C TRP A 855 -5.50 -21.65 -11.51
N THR A 856 -5.81 -22.36 -12.59
CA THR A 856 -7.03 -23.17 -12.71
C THR A 856 -7.10 -24.25 -11.63
N HIS A 857 -5.97 -24.88 -11.30
CA HIS A 857 -5.92 -25.84 -10.20
C HIS A 857 -6.09 -25.17 -8.83
N VAL A 858 -5.34 -24.11 -8.55
CA VAL A 858 -5.39 -23.38 -7.27
C VAL A 858 -6.78 -22.76 -7.02
N SER A 859 -7.47 -22.31 -8.07
CA SER A 859 -8.81 -21.74 -7.98
C SER A 859 -9.84 -22.66 -7.30
N GLN A 860 -9.61 -23.98 -7.35
CA GLN A 860 -10.46 -24.99 -6.71
C GLN A 860 -10.32 -25.01 -5.17
N TYR A 861 -9.33 -24.31 -4.62
CA TYR A 861 -9.04 -24.21 -3.19
C TYR A 861 -9.19 -22.77 -2.68
N VAL A 862 -9.86 -21.92 -3.45
CA VAL A 862 -10.32 -20.60 -3.01
C VAL A 862 -11.65 -20.79 -2.27
N ILE A 863 -11.85 -20.03 -1.19
CA ILE A 863 -13.16 -19.94 -0.54
C ILE A 863 -14.04 -19.03 -1.39
N SER A 864 -15.05 -19.61 -2.05
CA SER A 864 -16.05 -18.81 -2.75
C SER A 864 -17.05 -18.18 -1.78
N THR A 865 -17.83 -17.21 -2.26
CA THR A 865 -18.93 -16.61 -1.47
C THR A 865 -19.99 -17.64 -1.07
N ALA A 866 -20.18 -18.68 -1.88
CA ALA A 866 -21.07 -19.80 -1.58
C ALA A 866 -20.48 -20.71 -0.49
N ASP A 867 -19.18 -21.01 -0.56
CA ASP A 867 -18.48 -21.81 0.45
C ASP A 867 -18.54 -21.12 1.81
N ALA A 868 -18.20 -19.82 1.85
CA ALA A 868 -18.32 -18.99 3.05
C ALA A 868 -19.75 -18.96 3.62
N SER A 869 -20.78 -18.97 2.77
CA SER A 869 -22.17 -19.00 3.21
C SER A 869 -22.61 -20.38 3.73
N SER A 870 -22.03 -21.45 3.21
CA SER A 870 -22.35 -22.83 3.57
C SER A 870 -21.58 -23.34 4.80
N GLY A 871 -20.42 -22.74 5.09
CA GLY A 871 -19.49 -23.23 6.12
C GLY A 871 -18.72 -24.48 5.70
N THR A 872 -18.70 -24.80 4.41
CA THR A 872 -18.02 -25.98 3.84
C THR A 872 -17.33 -25.62 2.53
N GLN A 873 -16.20 -26.26 2.25
CA GLN A 873 -15.47 -26.12 0.98
C GLN A 873 -15.35 -27.52 0.33
N PRO A 874 -15.71 -27.71 -0.96
CA PRO A 874 -15.84 -29.05 -1.56
C PRO A 874 -14.58 -29.94 -1.53
N ASN A 875 -13.40 -29.34 -1.49
CA ASN A 875 -12.10 -29.99 -1.52
C ASN A 875 -11.41 -30.02 -0.15
N LYS A 876 -12.10 -29.63 0.93
CA LYS A 876 -11.60 -29.69 2.31
C LYS A 876 -12.43 -30.67 3.14
N ASP A 877 -11.77 -31.41 4.03
CA ASP A 877 -12.39 -32.44 4.88
C ASP A 877 -12.82 -31.93 6.26
N PHE A 878 -12.65 -30.62 6.52
CA PHE A 878 -13.04 -29.92 7.74
C PHE A 878 -14.05 -28.80 7.46
N PRO A 879 -14.90 -28.43 8.44
CA PRO A 879 -15.78 -27.27 8.32
C PRO A 879 -14.97 -25.98 8.32
N ILE A 880 -15.33 -25.04 7.43
CA ILE A 880 -14.68 -23.74 7.35
C ILE A 880 -15.48 -22.67 8.11
N ALA A 881 -14.79 -21.74 8.75
CA ALA A 881 -15.39 -20.53 9.29
C ALA A 881 -15.79 -19.61 8.13
N GLY A 882 -17.09 -19.51 7.85
CA GLY A 882 -17.59 -18.64 6.78
C GLY A 882 -17.30 -17.14 6.97
N THR A 883 -17.15 -16.73 8.22
CA THR A 883 -16.78 -15.37 8.62
C THR A 883 -15.80 -15.40 9.77
N CYS A 884 -14.75 -14.60 9.70
CA CYS A 884 -13.80 -14.40 10.77
C CYS A 884 -13.84 -12.93 11.21
N PHE A 885 -13.84 -12.67 12.52
CA PHE A 885 -13.84 -11.29 13.06
C PHE A 885 -14.93 -10.35 12.53
N GLY A 886 -16.04 -10.91 12.04
CA GLY A 886 -17.17 -10.15 11.45
C GLY A 886 -17.07 -9.93 9.94
N GLU A 887 -15.98 -10.31 9.30
CA GLU A 887 -15.75 -10.19 7.85
C GLU A 887 -15.83 -11.55 7.16
N SER A 888 -16.15 -11.57 5.87
CA SER A 888 -16.28 -12.81 5.09
C SER A 888 -14.93 -13.44 4.78
N MET A 889 -14.84 -14.76 4.86
CA MET A 889 -13.65 -15.52 4.42
C MET A 889 -13.59 -15.75 2.91
N ALA A 890 -14.59 -15.27 2.15
CA ALA A 890 -14.58 -15.37 0.70
C ALA A 890 -13.37 -14.64 0.11
N GLY A 891 -12.68 -15.28 -0.84
CA GLY A 891 -11.44 -14.77 -1.44
C GLY A 891 -10.16 -15.31 -0.80
N GLY A 892 -10.24 -15.85 0.42
CA GLY A 892 -9.13 -16.55 1.06
C GLY A 892 -8.78 -17.83 0.29
N VAL A 893 -7.50 -18.08 0.09
CA VAL A 893 -7.00 -19.27 -0.61
C VAL A 893 -6.14 -20.09 0.35
N PHE A 894 -6.42 -21.39 0.42
CA PHE A 894 -5.65 -22.29 1.25
C PHE A 894 -4.20 -22.40 0.77
N TRP A 895 -3.27 -22.43 1.73
CA TRP A 895 -1.83 -22.50 1.50
C TRP A 895 -1.46 -23.77 0.72
N ARG A 896 -2.08 -24.90 1.09
CA ARG A 896 -1.98 -26.17 0.36
C ARG A 896 -3.38 -26.68 -0.05
N PRO A 897 -3.50 -27.36 -1.21
CA PRO A 897 -4.67 -27.96 -1.81
C PRO A 897 -4.83 -29.40 -1.32
N THR A 898 -4.23 -29.71 -0.17
CA THR A 898 -4.50 -30.95 0.49
C THR A 898 -5.83 -30.79 1.21
N VAL A 899 -6.52 -31.91 1.40
CA VAL A 899 -7.86 -31.90 2.01
C VAL A 899 -7.84 -31.40 3.46
N ASP A 900 -6.70 -31.55 4.14
CA ASP A 900 -6.48 -31.33 5.56
C ASP A 900 -5.82 -29.99 5.93
N ASP A 901 -5.29 -29.25 4.96
CA ASP A 901 -4.59 -27.98 5.25
C ASP A 901 -5.58 -26.87 5.59
N THR A 902 -5.46 -26.33 6.80
CA THR A 902 -6.36 -25.27 7.32
C THR A 902 -5.81 -23.86 7.08
N GLY A 903 -4.52 -23.70 6.80
CA GLY A 903 -3.90 -22.39 6.65
C GLY A 903 -4.33 -21.68 5.36
N ILE A 904 -4.70 -20.40 5.46
CA ILE A 904 -5.06 -19.51 4.35
C ILE A 904 -4.07 -18.36 4.33
N ASN A 905 -3.39 -18.14 3.21
CA ASN A 905 -2.23 -17.25 3.12
C ASN A 905 -2.46 -16.05 2.17
N SER A 906 -1.77 -14.94 2.43
CA SER A 906 -1.93 -13.65 1.75
C SER A 906 -1.31 -13.53 0.35
N ILE A 907 -0.62 -14.54 -0.18
CA ILE A 907 0.11 -14.44 -1.47
C ILE A 907 -0.76 -14.43 -2.74
N THR A 908 -2.09 -14.38 -2.62
CA THR A 908 -3.00 -14.95 -3.64
C THR A 908 -3.59 -13.96 -4.64
N THR A 909 -3.21 -12.67 -4.54
CA THR A 909 -3.70 -11.60 -5.43
C THR A 909 -2.94 -11.50 -6.75
N GLY A 910 -1.61 -11.65 -6.74
CA GLY A 910 -0.74 -11.27 -7.86
C GLY A 910 -1.02 -12.02 -9.18
N LEU A 911 -1.06 -13.36 -9.16
CA LEU A 911 -1.24 -14.15 -10.39
C LEU A 911 -2.60 -13.93 -11.04
N SER A 912 -3.67 -13.83 -10.24
CA SER A 912 -5.02 -13.53 -10.74
C SER A 912 -5.06 -12.16 -11.43
N ALA A 913 -4.40 -11.15 -10.86
CA ALA A 913 -4.38 -9.83 -11.45
C ALA A 913 -3.60 -9.80 -12.77
N PHE A 914 -2.42 -10.44 -12.84
CA PHE A 914 -1.64 -10.55 -14.08
C PHE A 914 -2.39 -11.27 -15.21
N LEU A 915 -3.07 -12.37 -14.90
CA LEU A 915 -3.91 -13.08 -15.88
C LEU A 915 -5.11 -12.24 -16.33
N ALA A 916 -5.69 -11.44 -15.43
CA ALA A 916 -6.77 -10.52 -15.76
C ALA A 916 -6.33 -9.45 -16.77
N GLU A 917 -5.18 -8.83 -16.55
CA GLU A 917 -4.59 -7.85 -17.48
C GLU A 917 -4.29 -8.48 -18.84
N THR A 918 -3.66 -9.66 -18.84
CA THR A 918 -3.18 -10.30 -20.06
C THR A 918 -4.30 -10.84 -20.93
N THR A 919 -5.31 -11.45 -20.32
CA THR A 919 -6.39 -12.13 -21.06
C THR A 919 -7.63 -11.27 -21.26
N GLY A 920 -7.81 -10.24 -20.43
CA GLY A 920 -9.04 -9.47 -20.34
C GLY A 920 -10.24 -10.26 -19.79
N ASP A 921 -10.05 -11.49 -19.28
CA ASP A 921 -11.13 -12.31 -18.75
C ASP A 921 -11.54 -11.85 -17.35
N THR A 922 -12.82 -11.50 -17.22
CA THR A 922 -13.44 -11.07 -15.96
C THR A 922 -13.37 -12.12 -14.86
N THR A 923 -13.19 -13.39 -15.19
CA THR A 923 -13.02 -14.49 -14.22
C THR A 923 -11.81 -14.23 -13.33
N TYR A 924 -10.67 -13.86 -13.94
CA TYR A 924 -9.46 -13.52 -13.21
C TYR A 924 -9.59 -12.19 -12.46
N THR A 925 -10.24 -11.20 -13.07
CA THR A 925 -10.50 -9.90 -12.45
C THR A 925 -11.31 -10.05 -11.16
N ASN A 926 -12.41 -10.82 -11.21
CA ASN A 926 -13.27 -11.07 -10.06
C ASN A 926 -12.55 -11.85 -8.96
N ALA A 927 -11.72 -12.82 -9.32
CA ALA A 927 -10.90 -13.55 -8.36
C ALA A 927 -9.86 -12.63 -7.69
N ALA A 928 -9.17 -11.81 -8.46
CA ALA A 928 -8.19 -10.85 -7.94
C ALA A 928 -8.83 -9.84 -6.98
N ILE A 929 -10.00 -9.27 -7.34
CA ILE A 929 -10.77 -8.37 -6.47
C ILE A 929 -11.15 -9.09 -5.18
N LEU A 930 -11.73 -10.29 -5.27
CA LEU A 930 -12.21 -11.01 -4.10
C LEU A 930 -11.08 -11.35 -3.12
N SER A 931 -9.92 -11.80 -3.62
CA SER A 931 -8.75 -12.03 -2.78
C SER A 931 -8.15 -10.73 -2.21
N ALA A 932 -8.16 -9.64 -2.98
CA ALA A 932 -7.64 -8.36 -2.50
C ALA A 932 -8.51 -7.75 -1.40
N GLU A 933 -9.84 -7.85 -1.52
CA GLU A 933 -10.80 -7.47 -0.49
C GLU A 933 -10.66 -8.35 0.75
N TRP A 934 -10.44 -9.66 0.59
CA TRP A 934 -10.18 -10.55 1.72
C TRP A 934 -8.96 -10.11 2.52
N ILE A 935 -7.82 -9.84 1.86
CA ILE A 935 -6.61 -9.34 2.53
C ILE A 935 -6.91 -8.01 3.22
N GLN A 936 -7.54 -7.06 2.52
CA GLN A 936 -7.85 -5.73 3.06
C GLN A 936 -8.68 -5.81 4.35
N ASN A 937 -9.67 -6.68 4.38
CA ASN A 937 -10.64 -6.75 5.46
C ASN A 937 -10.18 -7.60 6.64
N LEU A 938 -9.36 -8.63 6.41
CA LEU A 938 -9.02 -9.64 7.42
C LEU A 938 -7.54 -9.73 7.77
N GLN A 939 -6.67 -9.35 6.85
CA GLN A 939 -5.27 -9.75 6.88
C GLN A 939 -4.29 -8.59 6.80
N ILE A 940 -4.71 -7.43 7.31
CA ILE A 940 -3.87 -6.26 7.55
C ILE A 940 -3.93 -5.92 9.05
N ASN A 941 -2.77 -5.66 9.66
CA ASN A 941 -2.68 -5.28 11.06
C ASN A 941 -3.05 -3.80 11.27
N ALA A 942 -3.02 -3.32 12.52
CA ALA A 942 -3.38 -1.94 12.85
C ALA A 942 -2.42 -0.89 12.25
N ASP A 943 -1.20 -1.28 11.90
CA ASP A 943 -0.19 -0.40 11.32
C ASP A 943 -0.27 -0.34 9.79
N GLY A 944 -1.09 -1.19 9.15
CA GLY A 944 -1.18 -1.26 7.69
C GLY A 944 -0.24 -2.29 7.05
N ILE A 945 0.31 -3.24 7.82
CA ILE A 945 1.16 -4.32 7.30
C ILE A 945 0.35 -5.60 7.09
N VAL A 946 0.59 -6.26 5.96
CA VAL A 946 -0.06 -7.53 5.59
C VAL A 946 0.42 -8.66 6.49
N LEU A 947 -0.52 -9.35 7.12
CA LEU A 947 -0.30 -10.52 7.96
C LEU A 947 -0.14 -11.79 7.12
N ASP A 948 0.40 -12.86 7.72
CA ASP A 948 0.79 -14.06 6.99
C ASP A 948 -0.37 -15.02 6.74
N THR A 949 -0.93 -15.59 7.81
CA THR A 949 -1.87 -16.71 7.70
C THR A 949 -3.11 -16.54 8.59
N VAL A 950 -4.26 -17.05 8.13
CA VAL A 950 -5.47 -17.29 8.92
C VAL A 950 -5.82 -18.76 8.87
N ASP A 951 -6.16 -19.36 10.00
CA ASP A 951 -6.73 -20.71 10.03
C ASP A 951 -8.20 -20.67 9.58
N GLY A 952 -8.49 -21.39 8.50
CA GLY A 952 -9.81 -21.45 7.89
C GLY A 952 -10.86 -22.18 8.72
N ALA A 953 -10.48 -22.97 9.74
CA ALA A 953 -11.41 -23.70 10.59
C ALA A 953 -11.80 -22.90 11.83
N ASP A 954 -10.86 -22.22 12.49
CA ASP A 954 -11.09 -21.57 13.78
C ASP A 954 -10.83 -20.05 13.81
N CYS A 955 -10.44 -19.46 12.68
CA CYS A 955 -10.10 -18.04 12.54
C CYS A 955 -8.83 -17.59 13.30
N THR A 956 -8.00 -18.50 13.78
CA THR A 956 -6.73 -18.12 14.42
C THR A 956 -5.82 -17.45 13.40
N ARG A 957 -5.35 -16.24 13.69
CA ARG A 957 -4.46 -15.47 12.81
C ARG A 957 -3.02 -15.58 13.26
N SER A 958 -2.09 -15.46 12.32
CA SER A 958 -0.67 -15.26 12.61
C SER A 958 -0.50 -14.08 13.56
N PRO A 959 0.39 -14.17 14.57
CA PRO A 959 0.63 -13.06 15.49
C PRO A 959 0.98 -11.76 14.76
N ALA A 960 0.53 -10.62 15.27
CA ALA A 960 0.79 -9.31 14.66
C ALA A 960 2.29 -8.93 14.62
N THR A 961 3.14 -9.66 15.33
CA THR A 961 4.60 -9.51 15.32
C THR A 961 5.29 -10.46 14.34
N TRP A 962 4.55 -11.39 13.73
CA TRP A 962 5.09 -12.34 12.77
C TRP A 962 4.88 -11.80 11.35
N LEU A 963 5.71 -10.81 11.02
CA LEU A 963 5.59 -10.00 9.81
C LEU A 963 6.73 -10.36 8.86
N PHE A 964 6.40 -10.50 7.57
CA PHE A 964 7.36 -10.83 6.54
C PHE A 964 7.21 -9.92 5.32
N THR A 965 8.32 -9.55 4.70
CA THR A 965 8.35 -8.59 3.59
C THR A 965 7.52 -9.09 2.37
N TYR A 966 7.62 -10.38 2.05
CA TYR A 966 6.99 -10.97 0.85
C TYR A 966 5.45 -10.86 0.82
N ASN A 967 4.78 -10.88 1.98
CA ASN A 967 3.33 -10.74 2.08
C ASN A 967 2.87 -9.39 1.56
N SER A 968 3.55 -8.31 1.98
CA SER A 968 3.28 -6.96 1.49
C SER A 968 3.68 -6.83 0.02
N GLY A 969 4.81 -7.42 -0.38
CA GLY A 969 5.26 -7.43 -1.79
C GLY A 969 4.24 -8.03 -2.75
N LYS A 970 3.75 -9.24 -2.44
CA LYS A 970 2.74 -9.93 -3.27
C LYS A 970 1.40 -9.22 -3.29
N TYR A 971 1.00 -8.62 -2.18
CA TYR A 971 -0.21 -7.83 -2.15
C TYR A 971 -0.09 -6.59 -3.05
N LEU A 972 1.05 -5.89 -2.97
CA LEU A 972 1.36 -4.73 -3.81
C LEU A 972 1.42 -5.07 -5.30
N GLU A 973 2.02 -6.21 -5.70
CA GLU A 973 1.97 -6.70 -7.10
C GLU A 973 0.52 -6.83 -7.60
N GLY A 974 -0.37 -7.41 -6.78
CA GLY A 974 -1.78 -7.55 -7.16
C GLY A 974 -2.53 -6.22 -7.23
N LEU A 975 -2.28 -5.31 -6.29
CA LEU A 975 -2.93 -4.00 -6.24
C LEU A 975 -2.48 -3.08 -7.39
N SER A 976 -1.20 -3.15 -7.77
CA SER A 976 -0.65 -2.33 -8.85
C SER A 976 -1.32 -2.65 -10.19
N VAL A 977 -1.69 -3.92 -10.42
CA VAL A 977 -2.43 -4.35 -11.62
C VAL A 977 -3.93 -4.09 -11.48
N LEU A 978 -4.53 -4.35 -10.31
CA LEU A 978 -5.96 -4.17 -10.07
C LEU A 978 -6.41 -2.71 -10.29
N LYS A 979 -5.57 -1.74 -9.94
CA LYS A 979 -5.91 -0.32 -10.16
C LYS A 979 -6.13 -0.04 -11.65
N ASP A 980 -5.32 -0.64 -12.53
CA ASP A 980 -5.35 -0.42 -13.98
C ASP A 980 -6.51 -1.21 -14.62
N VAL A 981 -6.63 -2.50 -14.28
CA VAL A 981 -7.67 -3.39 -14.84
C VAL A 981 -9.08 -2.94 -14.45
N THR A 982 -9.27 -2.38 -13.26
CA THR A 982 -10.59 -1.97 -12.77
C THR A 982 -10.88 -0.48 -12.93
N GLY A 983 -9.85 0.37 -13.06
CA GLY A 983 -9.97 1.83 -13.02
C GLY A 983 -10.46 2.41 -11.69
N ASN A 984 -10.45 1.62 -10.60
CA ASN A 984 -10.95 2.05 -9.30
C ASN A 984 -9.84 2.71 -8.45
N SER A 985 -9.94 4.02 -8.25
CA SER A 985 -9.02 4.83 -7.44
C SER A 985 -8.83 4.37 -5.98
N ALA A 986 -9.76 3.57 -5.44
CA ALA A 986 -9.61 2.98 -4.11
C ALA A 986 -8.41 2.03 -4.05
N TRP A 987 -8.12 1.29 -5.13
CA TRP A 987 -6.94 0.43 -5.22
C TRP A 987 -5.66 1.24 -5.29
N THR A 988 -5.66 2.36 -6.02
CA THR A 988 -4.51 3.29 -6.05
C THR A 988 -4.20 3.82 -4.65
N THR A 989 -5.23 4.21 -3.90
CA THR A 989 -5.08 4.72 -2.53
C THR A 989 -4.52 3.63 -1.62
N LEU A 990 -5.14 2.45 -1.61
CA LEU A 990 -4.70 1.32 -0.79
C LEU A 990 -3.27 0.89 -1.11
N MET A 991 -2.92 0.80 -2.40
CA MET A 991 -1.57 0.47 -2.85
C MET A 991 -0.54 1.48 -2.32
N THR A 992 -0.85 2.78 -2.45
CA THR A 992 0.03 3.87 -1.97
C THR A 992 0.19 3.79 -0.45
N ASP A 993 -0.89 3.50 0.26
CA ASP A 993 -0.89 3.44 1.72
C ASP A 993 -0.02 2.28 2.22
N ILE A 994 -0.24 1.09 1.68
CA ILE A 994 0.52 -0.12 2.03
C ILE A 994 2.00 0.02 1.64
N ALA A 995 2.30 0.57 0.47
CA ALA A 995 3.68 0.77 0.04
C ALA A 995 4.44 1.71 0.99
N ALA A 996 3.85 2.86 1.33
CA ALA A 996 4.50 3.84 2.20
C ALA A 996 4.74 3.31 3.62
N VAL A 997 3.83 2.51 4.18
CA VAL A 997 4.01 1.89 5.50
C VAL A 997 5.02 0.73 5.43
N ALA A 998 4.89 -0.16 4.45
CA ALA A 998 5.76 -1.34 4.33
C ALA A 998 7.23 -0.95 4.10
N ILE A 999 7.47 0.07 3.26
CA ILE A 999 8.81 0.58 2.99
C ILE A 999 9.49 1.16 4.23
N LYS A 1000 8.72 1.66 5.22
CA LYS A 1000 9.21 2.33 6.43
C LYS A 1000 9.06 1.47 7.70
N SER A 1001 8.84 0.17 7.51
CA SER A 1001 8.47 -0.74 8.60
C SER A 1001 9.69 -1.19 9.39
N SER A 1002 9.75 -0.82 10.67
CA SER A 1002 10.78 -1.29 11.59
C SER A 1002 10.74 -2.80 11.88
N ALA A 1003 9.78 -3.54 11.31
CA ALA A 1003 9.70 -4.99 11.44
C ALA A 1003 10.85 -5.71 10.70
N TRP A 1004 11.32 -5.15 9.58
CA TRP A 1004 12.42 -5.72 8.79
C TRP A 1004 13.50 -4.69 8.45
N GLU A 1005 13.22 -3.40 8.56
CA GLU A 1005 14.13 -2.34 8.17
C GLU A 1005 14.95 -1.82 9.36
N GLY A 1006 16.26 -1.66 9.17
CA GLY A 1006 17.14 -0.98 10.12
C GLY A 1006 16.98 0.54 10.06
N SER A 1007 17.52 1.27 11.05
CA SER A 1007 17.46 2.74 11.09
C SER A 1007 18.15 3.45 9.90
N ASN A 1008 18.98 2.70 9.16
CA ASN A 1008 19.71 3.12 7.97
C ASN A 1008 18.99 2.76 6.66
N GLY A 1009 17.78 2.21 6.72
CA GLY A 1009 17.00 1.84 5.54
C GLY A 1009 17.27 0.43 5.00
N ILE A 1010 18.24 -0.30 5.54
CA ILE A 1010 18.63 -1.61 5.00
C ILE A 1010 17.68 -2.71 5.53
N ILE A 1011 17.21 -3.59 4.65
CA ILE A 1011 16.45 -4.78 5.04
C ILE A 1011 17.35 -5.78 5.79
N THR A 1012 16.93 -6.16 6.99
CA THR A 1012 17.65 -7.09 7.88
C THR A 1012 17.03 -8.49 7.94
N GLU A 1013 15.86 -8.68 7.32
CA GLU A 1013 15.19 -9.98 7.20
C GLU A 1013 16.09 -10.99 6.44
N GLY A 1014 16.12 -12.24 6.91
CA GLY A 1014 16.78 -13.31 6.17
C GLY A 1014 18.29 -13.13 5.97
N ALA A 1015 19.03 -12.77 7.03
CA ALA A 1015 20.46 -12.44 6.97
C ALA A 1015 21.41 -13.60 7.36
N SER A 1016 20.93 -14.85 7.32
CA SER A 1016 21.71 -16.02 7.79
C SER A 1016 22.95 -16.28 6.93
N PRO A 1017 24.17 -16.26 7.52
CA PRO A 1017 25.42 -16.45 6.79
C PRO A 1017 25.76 -17.93 6.53
N THR A 1018 25.17 -18.85 7.29
CA THR A 1018 25.62 -20.25 7.37
C THR A 1018 24.57 -21.26 6.94
N ALA A 1019 23.33 -20.82 6.72
CA ALA A 1019 22.24 -21.71 6.32
C ALA A 1019 21.19 -20.94 5.52
N ASN A 1020 20.67 -21.58 4.48
CA ASN A 1020 19.46 -21.14 3.82
C ASN A 1020 18.24 -21.29 4.75
N ASN A 1021 17.31 -20.34 4.65
CA ASN A 1021 15.95 -20.45 5.17
C ASN A 1021 15.02 -19.65 4.26
N ASP A 1022 13.71 -19.90 4.35
CA ASP A 1022 12.73 -19.22 3.48
C ASP A 1022 12.83 -17.69 3.57
N GLY A 1023 13.12 -17.17 4.77
CA GLY A 1023 13.26 -15.74 5.06
C GLY A 1023 14.33 -15.03 4.23
N VAL A 1024 15.36 -15.72 3.74
CA VAL A 1024 16.39 -15.12 2.88
C VAL A 1024 15.79 -14.62 1.55
N GLY A 1025 14.83 -15.37 0.98
CA GLY A 1025 14.23 -15.06 -0.31
C GLY A 1025 13.08 -14.05 -0.25
N PHE A 1026 12.51 -13.79 0.93
CA PHE A 1026 11.30 -12.95 1.07
C PHE A 1026 11.54 -11.49 0.65
N LYS A 1027 12.67 -10.91 1.04
CA LYS A 1027 13.03 -9.53 0.70
C LYS A 1027 13.17 -9.29 -0.80
N ALA A 1028 13.61 -10.29 -1.56
CA ALA A 1028 13.72 -10.18 -3.01
C ALA A 1028 12.33 -10.02 -3.66
N ILE A 1029 11.34 -10.78 -3.16
CA ILE A 1029 9.94 -10.69 -3.60
C ILE A 1029 9.34 -9.32 -3.26
N PHE A 1030 9.69 -8.76 -2.11
CA PHE A 1030 9.24 -7.42 -1.72
C PHE A 1030 9.75 -6.35 -2.67
N ILE A 1031 11.05 -6.38 -2.99
CA ILE A 1031 11.65 -5.44 -3.94
C ILE A 1031 11.01 -5.56 -5.33
N ARG A 1032 10.78 -6.80 -5.80
CA ARG A 1032 10.06 -7.05 -7.06
C ARG A 1032 8.65 -6.44 -7.07
N GLY A 1033 7.89 -6.61 -5.98
CA GLY A 1033 6.56 -6.03 -5.88
C GLY A 1033 6.56 -4.49 -5.82
N LEU A 1034 7.57 -3.90 -5.20
CA LEU A 1034 7.76 -2.44 -5.22
C LEU A 1034 8.10 -1.91 -6.61
N ASP A 1035 8.92 -2.62 -7.38
CA ASP A 1035 9.22 -2.24 -8.77
C ASP A 1035 7.95 -2.23 -9.64
N GLU A 1036 7.09 -3.25 -9.52
CA GLU A 1036 5.78 -3.25 -10.20
C GLU A 1036 4.90 -2.06 -9.81
N VAL A 1037 4.91 -1.65 -8.53
CA VAL A 1037 4.22 -0.42 -8.09
C VAL A 1037 4.85 0.81 -8.73
N SER A 1038 6.18 0.91 -8.75
CA SER A 1038 6.89 2.07 -9.30
C SER A 1038 6.61 2.25 -10.78
N VAL A 1039 6.79 1.20 -11.58
CA VAL A 1039 6.58 1.21 -13.04
C VAL A 1039 5.16 1.64 -13.39
N ARG A 1040 4.17 1.22 -12.59
CA ARG A 1040 2.75 1.52 -12.84
C ARG A 1040 2.29 2.85 -12.26
N SER A 1041 3.10 3.54 -11.46
CA SER A 1041 2.70 4.77 -10.74
C SER A 1041 3.39 6.03 -11.28
N SER A 1042 3.51 6.15 -12.60
CA SER A 1042 4.08 7.34 -13.26
C SER A 1042 3.29 8.64 -13.01
N ASP A 1043 2.06 8.51 -12.53
CA ASP A 1043 1.20 9.61 -12.07
C ASP A 1043 1.50 10.07 -10.63
N ASN A 1044 2.31 9.33 -9.88
CA ASN A 1044 2.68 9.63 -8.49
C ASN A 1044 4.21 9.64 -8.29
N SER A 1045 4.83 10.76 -8.69
CA SER A 1045 6.28 10.96 -8.60
C SER A 1045 6.83 10.81 -7.18
N ALA A 1046 6.09 11.22 -6.15
CA ALA A 1046 6.53 11.10 -4.76
C ALA A 1046 6.66 9.63 -4.34
N LEU A 1047 5.70 8.77 -4.74
CA LEU A 1047 5.77 7.33 -4.47
C LEU A 1047 6.91 6.66 -5.25
N GLN A 1048 7.10 7.03 -6.52
CA GLN A 1048 8.24 6.54 -7.32
C GLN A 1048 9.58 6.93 -6.69
N ILE A 1049 9.74 8.18 -6.27
CA ILE A 1049 10.95 8.66 -5.59
C ILE A 1049 11.19 7.85 -4.32
N LEU A 1050 10.17 7.62 -3.49
CA LEU A 1050 10.30 6.82 -2.27
C LEU A 1050 10.77 5.39 -2.58
N ILE A 1051 10.15 4.72 -3.55
CA ILE A 1051 10.48 3.34 -3.93
C ILE A 1051 11.90 3.28 -4.52
N HIS A 1052 12.23 4.18 -5.44
CA HIS A 1052 13.55 4.26 -6.06
C HIS A 1052 14.64 4.50 -5.02
N SER A 1053 14.42 5.47 -4.12
CA SER A 1053 15.34 5.73 -3.02
C SER A 1053 15.50 4.52 -2.09
N TYR A 1054 14.42 3.80 -1.80
CA TYR A 1054 14.50 2.59 -0.98
C TYR A 1054 15.27 1.45 -1.66
N ASN A 1055 15.09 1.27 -2.97
CA ASN A 1055 15.86 0.30 -3.75
C ASN A 1055 17.34 0.67 -3.82
N ASP A 1056 17.65 1.96 -4.04
CA ASP A 1056 19.02 2.49 -4.07
C ASP A 1056 19.76 2.25 -2.74
N VAL A 1057 19.08 2.35 -1.59
CA VAL A 1057 19.66 1.97 -0.29
C VAL A 1057 20.11 0.52 -0.30
N GLN A 1058 19.28 -0.41 -0.78
CA GLN A 1058 19.62 -1.84 -0.81
C GLN A 1058 20.73 -2.13 -1.82
N TYR A 1059 20.65 -1.51 -2.99
CA TYR A 1059 21.61 -1.66 -4.07
C TYR A 1059 23.00 -1.20 -3.65
N ASN A 1060 23.11 0.00 -3.06
CA ASN A 1060 24.38 0.52 -2.56
C ASN A 1060 24.90 -0.30 -1.37
N ALA A 1061 24.03 -0.73 -0.45
CA ALA A 1061 24.41 -1.61 0.64
C ALA A 1061 25.00 -2.94 0.14
N LEU A 1062 24.38 -3.54 -0.89
CA LEU A 1062 24.87 -4.77 -1.50
C LEU A 1062 26.27 -4.60 -2.09
N LEU A 1063 26.48 -3.53 -2.88
CA LEU A 1063 27.75 -3.25 -3.55
C LEU A 1063 28.88 -2.84 -2.61
N GLU A 1064 28.57 -2.22 -1.47
CA GLU A 1064 29.60 -1.66 -0.58
C GLU A 1064 29.86 -2.49 0.68
N LEU A 1065 28.84 -3.16 1.21
CA LEU A 1065 28.91 -3.84 2.51
C LEU A 1065 28.84 -5.35 2.40
N ALA A 1066 28.22 -5.87 1.34
CA ALA A 1066 27.94 -7.30 1.18
C ALA A 1066 28.61 -7.90 -0.07
N ASP A 1067 29.41 -7.12 -0.80
CA ASP A 1067 30.05 -7.49 -2.06
C ASP A 1067 31.33 -8.31 -1.88
N ASN A 1068 31.42 -9.38 -2.66
CA ASN A 1068 32.63 -10.14 -2.88
C ASN A 1068 32.81 -10.39 -4.39
N GLY A 1069 32.98 -9.29 -5.14
CA GLY A 1069 33.19 -9.27 -6.59
C GLY A 1069 31.89 -9.30 -7.38
N THR A 1070 31.38 -10.50 -7.67
CA THR A 1070 30.09 -10.70 -8.35
C THR A 1070 29.11 -11.51 -7.49
N SER A 1071 29.53 -11.82 -6.26
CA SER A 1071 28.77 -12.61 -5.29
C SER A 1071 28.39 -11.77 -4.07
N TYR A 1072 27.16 -11.94 -3.60
CA TYR A 1072 26.60 -11.11 -2.54
C TYR A 1072 26.18 -11.92 -1.31
N SER A 1073 26.44 -11.34 -0.13
CA SER A 1073 26.02 -11.89 1.16
C SER A 1073 24.50 -11.76 1.37
N SER A 1074 23.89 -12.75 2.05
CA SER A 1074 22.50 -12.66 2.50
C SER A 1074 22.29 -11.56 3.56
N SER A 1075 23.34 -11.14 4.26
CA SER A 1075 23.35 -10.01 5.18
C SER A 1075 23.78 -8.74 4.45
N TRP A 1076 22.81 -7.92 4.04
CA TRP A 1076 23.06 -6.68 3.28
C TRP A 1076 23.72 -5.58 4.12
N THR A 1077 23.66 -5.69 5.46
CA THR A 1077 24.45 -4.82 6.36
C THR A 1077 25.93 -5.20 6.41
N GLY A 1078 26.34 -6.24 5.69
CA GLY A 1078 27.67 -6.82 5.71
C GLY A 1078 27.93 -7.73 6.92
N PRO A 1079 29.18 -8.22 7.07
CA PRO A 1079 30.27 -8.09 6.09
C PRO A 1079 30.04 -8.98 4.85
N PRO A 1080 30.87 -8.83 3.79
CA PRO A 1080 30.85 -9.75 2.65
C PRO A 1080 31.16 -11.19 3.06
N GLN A 1081 30.68 -12.12 2.26
CA GLN A 1081 30.83 -13.57 2.50
C GLN A 1081 31.27 -14.28 1.22
N GLY A 1082 31.74 -15.52 1.38
CA GLY A 1082 31.93 -16.41 0.23
C GLY A 1082 30.60 -16.67 -0.47
N PHE A 1083 30.67 -17.13 -1.73
CA PHE A 1083 29.48 -17.43 -2.52
C PHE A 1083 28.51 -18.37 -1.77
N THR A 1084 27.26 -17.95 -1.69
CA THR A 1084 26.14 -18.79 -1.26
C THR A 1084 24.99 -18.59 -2.22
N THR A 1085 24.32 -19.68 -2.61
CA THR A 1085 23.20 -19.59 -3.56
C THR A 1085 22.04 -18.74 -3.00
N TRP A 1086 21.79 -18.81 -1.68
CA TRP A 1086 20.72 -18.02 -1.04
C TRP A 1086 21.07 -16.54 -0.90
N GLY A 1087 22.32 -16.20 -0.59
CA GLY A 1087 22.78 -14.81 -0.60
C GLY A 1087 22.68 -14.20 -2.00
N GLN A 1088 23.06 -14.97 -3.01
CA GLN A 1088 22.97 -14.55 -4.40
C GLN A 1088 21.52 -14.35 -4.84
N LEU A 1089 20.63 -15.32 -4.59
CA LEU A 1089 19.19 -15.19 -4.88
C LEU A 1089 18.62 -13.91 -4.28
N ALA A 1090 18.92 -13.61 -3.01
CA ALA A 1090 18.39 -12.45 -2.34
C ALA A 1090 18.77 -11.14 -3.04
N ALA A 1091 19.97 -11.06 -3.61
CA ALA A 1091 20.47 -9.86 -4.28
C ALA A 1091 19.89 -9.64 -5.70
N LEU A 1092 19.43 -10.69 -6.38
CA LEU A 1092 19.07 -10.60 -7.81
C LEU A 1092 18.01 -9.55 -8.10
N ASP A 1093 16.87 -9.57 -7.39
CA ASP A 1093 15.79 -8.61 -7.65
C ASP A 1093 16.19 -7.16 -7.33
N VAL A 1094 17.09 -6.92 -6.36
CA VAL A 1094 17.63 -5.57 -6.12
C VAL A 1094 18.47 -5.10 -7.31
N MET A 1095 19.34 -5.96 -7.83
CA MET A 1095 20.21 -5.63 -8.97
C MET A 1095 19.39 -5.43 -10.25
N VAL A 1096 18.38 -6.27 -10.48
CA VAL A 1096 17.51 -6.20 -11.66
C VAL A 1096 16.61 -4.96 -11.64
N THR A 1097 15.96 -4.67 -10.51
CA THR A 1097 15.08 -3.48 -10.39
C THR A 1097 15.86 -2.16 -10.40
N ALA A 1098 17.15 -2.18 -10.04
CA ALA A 1098 18.03 -1.03 -10.21
C ALA A 1098 18.18 -0.58 -11.67
N ILE A 1099 17.85 -1.43 -12.67
CA ILE A 1099 17.82 -1.04 -14.09
C ILE A 1099 16.78 0.06 -14.33
N ASN A 1100 15.58 -0.09 -13.77
CA ASN A 1100 14.49 0.91 -13.84
C ASN A 1100 14.75 2.13 -12.95
N THR A 1101 15.48 1.92 -11.85
CA THR A 1101 15.74 2.96 -10.86
C THR A 1101 16.66 4.03 -11.50
N ASN A 1102 16.21 5.28 -11.55
CA ASN A 1102 16.94 6.41 -12.14
C ASN A 1102 17.19 6.35 -13.67
N SER A 1103 16.35 5.62 -14.41
CA SER A 1103 16.29 5.74 -15.88
C SER A 1103 15.42 6.96 -16.28
N PRO A 1104 15.85 7.78 -17.26
CA PRO A 1104 15.21 9.06 -17.59
C PRO A 1104 13.79 8.94 -18.14
#